data_AF-F9XP04-F1
#
_entry.id   AF-F9XP04-F1
#
_cell.length_a   1.000
_cell.length_b   1.000
_cell.length_c   1.000
_cell.angle_alpha   90.00
_cell.angle_beta   90.00
_cell.angle_gamma   90.00
#
_symmetry.space_group_name_H-M   'P 1'
#
loop_
_entity.id
_entity.type
_entity.pdbx_description
1 polymer ?
#
loop_
_entity_poly.entity_id
_entity_poly.type
_entity_poly.pdbx_seq_one_letter_code
_entity_poly.pdbx_strand_id
1 'polypeptide(L)'
;PTMNSRAGLFLWLNAALAARPLTDDMTLLGYLHARYPGNVQSLIVDLLVASFDNLTNAMLRKEIRQNVKVIRSFICNKLPTLIAMLCGSIGEQITPEACIQMALIPGGLISMTPLPPISNGATDIEESLKGTRLEFLQACALHGLVAESTIAAILRGPIALPRVTKYSKETLVAQCANNPSRLAPLIDDLNGMQGNAGAISGCVVETISNLCMSKDTMSLKTVCNELIKRIAYMDVVMQYTQPQMLLLPLCNLLNEWMHDQDQTEFTPSYEEFASILLLTLATMHRYEIQWPDIGVLEDSFIARLLDDMSCSKPPSELPDEQGSQLAKWIEGLFAVDDSGETIGIGDDVMRQCSPQNFYLLVPTLFEQSVLACRSNALAINTFKGGLELLLEPFLLPSLIMGLGWLVEHSWEDHNDVDLLLQVLEKLLKPSSTSQETQAMHRTILSMVATPWHDSLQELQRRQPDKKKVAELSALLTPYLSNQRTLSCRRSELNDWIQNEGALKARVQQSLRELIRWASTSTNPPDPPPRYAHKLFAVACQALSPEKLLSIILGEITATDFSTIPTALDVCASMICAPTALSAATHQPGSAIALSPVRTLRNHIRHLVSEPQALLTRLQRNAEALVQLSRRIESQLSIAQMPALTI
;
A
#
# COMPACT_ATOMS: atom_id res chain seq x y z
N PRO A 1 28.32 1.02 -24.21
CA PRO A 1 28.28 0.23 -22.96
C PRO A 1 27.13 0.67 -22.06
N THR A 2 26.31 -0.28 -21.60
CA THR A 2 25.33 -0.05 -20.53
C THR A 2 26.08 0.27 -19.24
N MET A 3 25.70 1.37 -18.58
CA MET A 3 26.30 1.81 -17.32
C MET A 3 25.26 1.61 -16.22
N ASN A 4 25.64 0.90 -15.15
CA ASN A 4 24.82 0.76 -13.96
C ASN A 4 25.28 1.80 -12.94
N SER A 5 24.60 2.94 -12.90
CA SER A 5 24.90 3.97 -11.91
C SER A 5 24.30 3.59 -10.55
N ARG A 6 24.89 4.12 -9.46
CA ARG A 6 24.37 4.00 -8.09
C ARG A 6 22.90 4.44 -7.98
N ALA A 7 22.51 5.45 -8.75
CA ALA A 7 21.13 5.96 -8.74
C ALA A 7 20.11 5.02 -9.40
N GLY A 8 20.49 4.20 -10.38
CA GLY A 8 19.49 3.42 -11.12
C GLY A 8 18.76 2.39 -10.25
N LEU A 9 19.48 1.59 -9.47
CA LEU A 9 18.84 0.64 -8.54
C LEU A 9 18.21 1.33 -7.33
N PHE A 10 18.81 2.42 -6.86
CA PHE A 10 18.22 3.28 -5.82
C PHE A 10 16.82 3.78 -6.23
N LEU A 11 16.68 4.30 -7.46
CA LEU A 11 15.41 4.82 -7.99
C LEU A 11 14.35 3.72 -8.13
N TRP A 12 14.75 2.55 -8.63
CA TRP A 12 13.85 1.41 -8.78
C TRP A 12 13.33 0.94 -7.43
N LEU A 13 14.21 0.76 -6.42
CA LEU A 13 13.81 0.37 -5.07
C LEU A 13 12.98 1.45 -4.37
N ASN A 14 13.30 2.73 -4.58
CA ASN A 14 12.51 3.84 -4.04
C ASN A 14 11.07 3.76 -4.53
N ALA A 15 10.87 3.51 -5.82
CA ALA A 15 9.54 3.33 -6.39
C ALA A 15 8.86 2.06 -5.87
N ALA A 16 9.59 0.94 -5.83
CA ALA A 16 9.06 -0.36 -5.40
C ALA A 16 8.58 -0.36 -3.94
N LEU A 17 9.14 0.49 -3.08
CA LEU A 17 8.83 0.56 -1.65
C LEU A 17 8.04 1.84 -1.24
N ALA A 18 7.83 2.81 -2.15
CA ALA A 18 7.17 4.09 -1.84
C ALA A 18 5.66 3.98 -1.59
N ALA A 19 5.02 2.94 -2.13
CA ALA A 19 3.59 2.65 -2.01
C ALA A 19 3.41 1.17 -1.64
N ARG A 20 2.34 0.52 -2.12
CA ARG A 20 2.20 -0.94 -2.11
C ARG A 20 3.53 -1.56 -2.56
N PRO A 21 4.18 -2.41 -1.75
CA PRO A 21 5.42 -3.04 -2.15
C PRO A 21 5.27 -3.78 -3.48
N LEU A 22 6.19 -3.54 -4.42
CA LEU A 22 6.28 -4.21 -5.71
C LEU A 22 7.59 -5.01 -5.79
N THR A 23 7.82 -5.82 -4.76
CA THR A 23 9.07 -6.56 -4.53
C THR A 23 8.84 -8.07 -4.49
N ASP A 24 7.80 -8.55 -5.17
CA ASP A 24 7.64 -9.99 -5.39
C ASP A 24 8.88 -10.55 -6.10
N ASP A 25 9.23 -11.80 -5.80
CA ASP A 25 10.52 -12.37 -6.22
C ASP A 25 10.66 -12.38 -7.74
N MET A 26 9.56 -12.57 -8.47
CA MET A 26 9.61 -12.62 -9.93
C MET A 26 9.93 -11.24 -10.54
N THR A 27 9.22 -10.21 -10.13
CA THR A 27 9.45 -8.84 -10.61
C THR A 27 10.85 -8.36 -10.26
N LEU A 28 11.28 -8.60 -9.02
CA LEU A 28 12.58 -8.13 -8.53
C LEU A 28 13.75 -8.87 -9.18
N LEU A 29 13.73 -10.21 -9.19
CA LEU A 29 14.81 -11.00 -9.81
C LEU A 29 14.89 -10.78 -11.32
N GLY A 30 13.74 -10.66 -12.00
CA GLY A 30 13.70 -10.33 -13.42
C GLY A 30 14.38 -9.00 -13.75
N TYR A 31 14.08 -7.95 -12.97
CA TYR A 31 14.74 -6.65 -13.13
C TYR A 31 16.24 -6.70 -12.82
N LEU A 32 16.63 -7.37 -11.73
CA LEU A 32 18.04 -7.47 -11.33
C LEU A 32 18.87 -8.24 -12.37
N HIS A 33 18.36 -9.34 -12.91
CA HIS A 33 19.05 -10.09 -13.98
C HIS A 33 19.15 -9.31 -15.29
N ALA A 34 18.10 -8.56 -15.68
CA ALA A 34 18.15 -7.70 -16.85
C ALA A 34 19.18 -6.57 -16.71
N ARG A 35 19.31 -6.00 -15.50
CA ARG A 35 20.26 -4.91 -15.21
C ARG A 35 21.70 -5.38 -15.05
N TYR A 36 21.94 -6.57 -14.52
CA TYR A 36 23.27 -7.12 -14.23
C TYR A 36 23.53 -8.46 -14.95
N PRO A 37 23.59 -8.47 -16.30
CA PRO A 37 23.73 -9.70 -17.06
C PRO A 37 25.04 -10.41 -16.71
N GLY A 38 24.95 -11.59 -16.07
CA GLY A 38 26.09 -12.43 -15.73
C GLY A 38 27.03 -11.90 -14.62
N ASN A 39 26.72 -10.75 -14.00
CA ASN A 39 27.55 -10.16 -12.94
C ASN A 39 26.80 -10.12 -11.60
N VAL A 40 26.71 -11.29 -10.96
CA VAL A 40 25.99 -11.47 -9.69
C VAL A 40 26.69 -10.75 -8.53
N GLN A 41 28.02 -10.60 -8.56
CA GLN A 41 28.75 -9.88 -7.51
C GLN A 41 28.35 -8.40 -7.45
N SER A 42 28.42 -7.69 -8.60
CA SER A 42 27.99 -6.28 -8.66
C SER A 42 26.51 -6.14 -8.35
N LEU A 43 25.67 -7.10 -8.78
CA LEU A 43 24.24 -7.13 -8.45
C LEU A 43 24.02 -7.14 -6.92
N ILE A 44 24.61 -8.09 -6.20
CA ILE A 44 24.41 -8.23 -4.74
C ILE A 44 24.91 -6.96 -4.02
N VAL A 45 26.07 -6.45 -4.41
CA VAL A 45 26.68 -5.28 -3.77
C VAL A 45 25.83 -4.03 -4.01
N ASP A 46 25.44 -3.77 -5.25
CA ASP A 46 24.61 -2.61 -5.58
C ASP A 46 23.23 -2.71 -4.94
N LEU A 47 22.67 -3.93 -4.82
CA LEU A 47 21.41 -4.16 -4.11
C LEU A 47 21.52 -3.80 -2.63
N LEU A 48 22.60 -4.19 -1.96
CA LEU A 48 22.87 -3.79 -0.56
C LEU A 48 23.01 -2.27 -0.45
N VAL A 49 23.83 -1.65 -1.29
CA VAL A 49 24.07 -0.19 -1.28
C VAL A 49 22.77 0.57 -1.52
N ALA A 50 22.02 0.23 -2.58
CA ALA A 50 20.78 0.90 -2.92
C ALA A 50 19.69 0.73 -1.85
N SER A 51 19.68 -0.38 -1.11
CA SER A 51 18.73 -0.63 -0.03
C SER A 51 19.01 0.27 1.19
N PHE A 52 20.27 0.36 1.61
CA PHE A 52 20.67 1.28 2.70
C PHE A 52 20.59 2.76 2.30
N ASP A 53 20.83 3.08 1.03
CA ASP A 53 20.58 4.42 0.48
C ASP A 53 19.08 4.76 0.55
N ASN A 54 18.18 3.81 0.25
CA ASN A 54 16.74 4.04 0.41
C ASN A 54 16.33 4.26 1.87
N LEU A 55 16.91 3.52 2.81
CA LEU A 55 16.69 3.76 4.24
C LEU A 55 17.17 5.15 4.66
N THR A 56 18.39 5.51 4.26
CA THR A 56 18.97 6.84 4.54
C THR A 56 18.11 7.95 3.94
N ASN A 57 17.69 7.82 2.68
CA ASN A 57 16.80 8.75 2.00
C ASN A 57 15.47 8.94 2.75
N ALA A 58 14.82 7.86 3.17
CA ALA A 58 13.56 7.92 3.91
C ALA A 58 13.72 8.65 5.25
N MET A 59 14.82 8.41 5.96
CA MET A 59 15.11 9.12 7.22
C MET A 59 15.44 10.60 7.00
N LEU A 60 16.22 10.93 5.96
CA LEU A 60 16.54 12.32 5.59
C LEU A 60 15.30 13.12 5.19
N ARG A 61 14.30 12.46 4.61
CA ARG A 61 12.98 13.02 4.28
C ARG A 61 12.03 13.07 5.47
N LYS A 62 12.40 12.50 6.62
CA LYS A 62 11.55 12.37 7.81
C LYS A 62 10.24 11.64 7.51
N GLU A 63 10.33 10.56 6.74
CA GLU A 63 9.21 9.70 6.43
C GLU A 63 8.54 9.15 7.71
N ILE A 64 7.26 8.82 7.60
CA ILE A 64 6.49 8.22 8.70
C ILE A 64 7.17 6.93 9.15
N ARG A 65 7.17 6.67 10.45
CA ARG A 65 7.83 5.49 11.07
C ARG A 65 7.49 4.17 10.37
N GLN A 66 6.24 4.00 9.92
CA GLN A 66 5.82 2.80 9.20
C GLN A 66 6.55 2.64 7.85
N ASN A 67 6.77 3.72 7.08
CA ASN A 67 7.52 3.64 5.82
C ASN A 67 8.98 3.24 6.05
N VAL A 68 9.59 3.80 7.09
CA VAL A 68 10.96 3.42 7.51
C VAL A 68 11.00 1.94 7.93
N LYS A 69 10.00 1.46 8.69
CA LYS A 69 9.89 0.05 9.08
C LYS A 69 9.78 -0.90 7.88
N VAL A 70 9.03 -0.54 6.85
CA VAL A 70 8.89 -1.37 5.64
C VAL A 70 10.22 -1.51 4.91
N ILE A 71 10.98 -0.41 4.78
CA ILE A 71 12.33 -0.46 4.18
C ILE A 71 13.28 -1.29 5.06
N ARG A 72 13.21 -1.15 6.38
CA ARG A 72 14.00 -2.00 7.29
C ARG A 72 13.61 -3.47 7.17
N SER A 73 12.33 -3.80 7.05
CA SER A 73 11.89 -5.19 6.85
C SER A 73 12.38 -5.73 5.50
N PHE A 74 12.39 -4.91 4.45
CA PHE A 74 13.02 -5.28 3.18
C PHE A 74 14.51 -5.61 3.38
N ILE A 75 15.25 -4.76 4.10
CA ILE A 75 16.67 -4.98 4.38
C ILE A 75 16.88 -6.24 5.23
N CYS A 76 16.24 -6.34 6.40
CA CYS A 76 16.55 -7.38 7.38
C CYS A 76 15.86 -8.72 7.10
N ASN A 77 14.71 -8.73 6.43
CA ASN A 77 13.95 -9.95 6.16
C ASN A 77 14.05 -10.40 4.69
N LYS A 78 13.88 -9.49 3.74
CA LYS A 78 13.80 -9.84 2.31
C LYS A 78 15.20 -10.05 1.70
N LEU A 79 16.13 -9.13 1.90
CA LEU A 79 17.48 -9.22 1.28
C LEU A 79 18.23 -10.52 1.60
N PRO A 80 18.28 -11.04 2.84
CA PRO A 80 18.96 -12.31 3.10
C PRO A 80 18.39 -13.45 2.25
N THR A 81 17.06 -13.55 2.14
CA THR A 81 16.43 -14.59 1.31
C THR A 81 16.71 -14.39 -0.18
N LEU A 82 16.71 -13.15 -0.67
CA LEU A 82 17.04 -12.83 -2.06
C LEU A 82 18.50 -13.17 -2.39
N ILE A 83 19.44 -12.83 -1.51
CA ILE A 83 20.85 -13.13 -1.70
C ILE A 83 21.05 -14.65 -1.71
N ALA A 84 20.41 -15.39 -0.81
CA ALA A 84 20.47 -16.86 -0.82
C ALA A 84 19.97 -17.45 -2.16
N MET A 85 18.87 -16.94 -2.72
CA MET A 85 18.37 -17.38 -4.03
C MET A 85 19.33 -17.03 -5.18
N LEU A 86 19.88 -15.81 -5.18
CA LEU A 86 20.85 -15.37 -6.18
C LEU A 86 22.15 -16.20 -6.11
N CYS A 87 22.55 -16.67 -4.93
CA CYS A 87 23.73 -17.49 -4.75
C CYS A 87 23.67 -18.87 -5.41
N GLY A 88 22.47 -19.45 -5.56
CA GLY A 88 22.30 -20.69 -6.33
C GLY A 88 22.71 -20.58 -7.81
N SER A 89 22.84 -19.35 -8.33
CA SER A 89 23.26 -19.05 -9.71
C SER A 89 24.72 -18.62 -9.85
N ILE A 90 25.50 -18.59 -8.76
CA ILE A 90 26.89 -18.12 -8.76
C ILE A 90 27.83 -19.25 -9.20
N GLY A 91 28.78 -18.95 -10.08
CA GLY A 91 29.91 -19.84 -10.37
C GLY A 91 30.85 -19.97 -9.15
N GLU A 92 31.53 -21.11 -9.00
CA GLU A 92 32.25 -21.58 -7.80
C GLU A 92 33.27 -20.62 -7.12
N GLN A 93 33.56 -19.44 -7.69
CA GLN A 93 34.64 -18.53 -7.24
C GLN A 93 34.18 -17.33 -6.39
N ILE A 94 32.87 -17.01 -6.31
CA ILE A 94 32.38 -15.82 -5.59
C ILE A 94 31.45 -16.25 -4.44
N THR A 95 31.73 -15.81 -3.21
CA THR A 95 30.88 -16.12 -2.05
C THR A 95 29.94 -14.94 -1.71
N PRO A 96 28.71 -15.20 -1.23
CA PRO A 96 27.83 -14.15 -0.68
C PRO A 96 28.51 -13.34 0.42
N GLU A 97 29.29 -14.02 1.25
CA GLU A 97 30.01 -13.44 2.37
C GLU A 97 30.98 -12.34 1.92
N ALA A 98 31.73 -12.56 0.84
CA ALA A 98 32.64 -11.55 0.29
C ALA A 98 31.89 -10.31 -0.23
N CYS A 99 30.73 -10.51 -0.85
CA CYS A 99 29.89 -9.41 -1.35
C CYS A 99 29.35 -8.55 -0.19
N ILE A 100 28.86 -9.22 0.87
CA ILE A 100 28.34 -8.56 2.08
C ILE A 100 29.46 -7.80 2.80
N GLN A 101 30.64 -8.40 2.93
CA GLN A 101 31.81 -7.77 3.53
C GLN A 101 32.24 -6.53 2.74
N MET A 102 32.30 -6.61 1.41
CA MET A 102 32.68 -5.47 0.56
C MET A 102 31.73 -4.27 0.73
N ALA A 103 30.44 -4.53 0.91
CA ALA A 103 29.44 -3.47 1.11
C ALA A 103 29.50 -2.85 2.52
N LEU A 104 29.62 -3.67 3.58
CA LEU A 104 29.34 -3.26 4.97
C LEU A 104 30.56 -3.04 5.86
N ILE A 105 31.77 -3.45 5.44
CA ILE A 105 32.98 -3.23 6.23
C ILE A 105 33.17 -1.73 6.51
N PRO A 106 33.74 -1.32 7.67
CA PRO A 106 33.93 0.09 7.96
C PRO A 106 34.81 0.77 6.89
N GLY A 107 34.32 1.87 6.31
CA GLY A 107 34.94 2.54 5.15
C GLY A 107 34.60 1.90 3.80
N GLY A 108 33.67 0.95 3.77
CA GLY A 108 33.13 0.34 2.56
C GLY A 108 32.11 1.23 1.84
N LEU A 109 31.26 0.60 1.04
CA LEU A 109 30.32 1.28 0.14
C LEU A 109 29.05 1.80 0.82
N ILE A 110 28.81 1.43 2.08
CA ILE A 110 27.66 1.89 2.86
C ILE A 110 28.15 2.70 4.07
N SER A 111 27.76 3.97 4.13
CA SER A 111 28.05 4.84 5.27
C SER A 111 27.00 4.68 6.37
N MET A 112 27.46 4.40 7.60
CA MET A 112 26.61 4.39 8.80
C MET A 112 26.48 5.80 9.42
N THR A 113 27.30 6.74 8.97
CA THR A 113 27.35 8.14 9.44
C THR A 113 27.15 9.07 8.25
N PRO A 114 25.95 9.08 7.64
CA PRO A 114 25.69 9.81 6.40
C PRO A 114 25.69 11.34 6.57
N LEU A 115 25.61 11.83 7.81
CA LEU A 115 25.59 13.25 8.14
C LEU A 115 26.72 13.60 9.12
N PRO A 116 27.25 14.83 9.07
CA PRO A 116 28.13 15.35 10.12
C PRO A 116 27.44 15.29 11.50
N PRO A 117 28.15 14.97 12.60
CA PRO A 117 27.56 14.81 13.94
C PRO A 117 26.79 16.04 14.45
N ILE A 118 27.16 17.22 13.98
CA ILE A 118 26.55 18.51 14.35
C ILE A 118 25.18 18.72 13.69
N SER A 119 24.80 17.87 12.73
CA SER A 119 23.55 18.02 11.97
C SER A 119 22.37 17.53 12.80
N ASN A 120 21.27 18.29 12.79
CA ASN A 120 20.04 17.88 13.47
C ASN A 120 19.54 16.50 12.99
N GLY A 121 19.34 15.58 13.93
CA GLY A 121 18.90 14.20 13.64
C GLY A 121 19.99 13.25 13.16
N ALA A 122 21.27 13.66 13.15
CA ALA A 122 22.37 12.79 12.74
C ALA A 122 22.50 11.54 13.61
N THR A 123 22.39 11.70 14.94
CA THR A 123 22.47 10.60 15.91
C THR A 123 21.37 9.56 15.70
N ASP A 124 20.12 10.01 15.55
CA ASP A 124 18.98 9.11 15.31
C ASP A 124 19.14 8.29 14.01
N ILE A 125 19.66 8.94 12.96
CA ILE A 125 19.96 8.28 11.68
C ILE A 125 21.07 7.25 11.86
N GLU A 126 22.16 7.61 12.51
CA GLU A 126 23.30 6.74 12.77
C GLU A 126 22.89 5.51 13.60
N GLU A 127 22.12 5.70 14.67
CA GLU A 127 21.64 4.61 15.52
C GLU A 127 20.72 3.64 14.75
N SER A 128 19.80 4.19 13.96
CA SER A 128 18.90 3.36 13.13
C SER A 128 19.67 2.56 12.08
N LEU A 129 20.65 3.17 11.41
CA LEU A 129 21.48 2.49 10.40
C LEU A 129 22.35 1.40 11.03
N LYS A 130 23.00 1.69 12.17
CA LYS A 130 23.80 0.71 12.92
C LYS A 130 22.94 -0.46 13.41
N GLY A 131 21.75 -0.18 13.94
CA GLY A 131 20.79 -1.21 14.36
C GLY A 131 20.33 -2.07 13.19
N THR A 132 19.95 -1.46 12.06
CA THR A 132 19.55 -2.18 10.84
C THR A 132 20.69 -3.05 10.31
N ARG A 133 21.93 -2.54 10.31
CA ARG A 133 23.11 -3.31 9.90
C ARG A 133 23.31 -4.55 10.78
N LEU A 134 23.19 -4.41 12.09
CA LEU A 134 23.32 -5.54 13.02
C LEU A 134 22.23 -6.60 12.75
N GLU A 135 20.97 -6.18 12.69
CA GLU A 135 19.82 -7.06 12.42
C GLU A 135 19.95 -7.78 11.07
N PHE A 136 20.36 -7.05 10.03
CA PHE A 136 20.62 -7.62 8.71
C PHE A 136 21.71 -8.71 8.75
N LEU A 137 22.83 -8.45 9.43
CA LEU A 137 23.92 -9.42 9.53
C LEU A 137 23.50 -10.66 10.35
N GLN A 138 22.70 -10.47 11.40
CA GLN A 138 22.11 -11.58 12.17
C GLN A 138 21.18 -12.44 11.30
N ALA A 139 20.33 -11.80 10.48
CA ALA A 139 19.49 -12.51 9.53
C ALA A 139 20.31 -13.23 8.44
N CYS A 140 21.41 -12.63 7.98
CA CYS A 140 22.34 -13.30 7.06
C CYS A 140 22.97 -14.55 7.68
N ALA A 141 23.37 -14.51 8.96
CA ALA A 141 23.86 -15.68 9.68
C ALA A 141 22.78 -16.77 9.80
N LEU A 142 21.54 -16.40 10.12
CA LEU A 142 20.40 -17.32 10.19
C LEU A 142 20.19 -18.08 8.87
N HIS A 143 20.43 -17.41 7.74
CA HIS A 143 20.33 -17.99 6.41
C HIS A 143 21.64 -18.59 5.87
N GLY A 144 22.69 -18.66 6.69
CA GLY A 144 23.97 -19.27 6.32
C GLY A 144 24.80 -18.49 5.31
N LEU A 145 24.56 -17.18 5.16
CA LEU A 145 25.26 -16.32 4.19
C LEU A 145 26.58 -15.73 4.70
N VAL A 146 26.74 -15.63 6.01
CA VAL A 146 27.89 -14.97 6.67
C VAL A 146 28.23 -15.71 7.95
N ALA A 147 29.52 -15.93 8.22
CA ALA A 147 29.99 -16.51 9.47
C ALA A 147 30.08 -15.47 10.61
N GLU A 148 29.94 -15.92 11.86
CA GLU A 148 30.07 -15.06 13.05
C GLU A 148 31.37 -14.25 13.09
N SER A 149 32.48 -14.84 12.66
CA SER A 149 33.79 -14.20 12.57
C SER A 149 33.78 -12.99 11.64
N THR A 150 33.10 -13.09 10.50
CA THR A 150 32.97 -12.00 9.53
C THR A 150 32.08 -10.89 10.06
N ILE A 151 31.01 -11.23 10.79
CA ILE A 151 30.18 -10.23 11.45
C ILE A 151 31.00 -9.46 12.50
N ALA A 152 31.78 -10.16 13.32
CA ALA A 152 32.67 -9.52 14.31
C ALA A 152 33.69 -8.60 13.64
N ALA A 153 34.22 -8.97 12.47
CA ALA A 153 35.12 -8.13 11.69
C ALA A 153 34.42 -6.87 11.13
N ILE A 154 33.20 -7.00 10.61
CA ILE A 154 32.41 -5.88 10.08
C ILE A 154 32.01 -4.90 11.19
N LEU A 155 31.59 -5.40 12.36
CA LEU A 155 31.15 -4.56 13.47
C LEU A 155 32.28 -4.06 14.37
N ARG A 156 33.48 -4.67 14.28
CA ARG A 156 34.66 -4.40 15.14
C ARG A 156 34.36 -4.56 16.64
N GLY A 157 33.71 -5.66 17.01
CA GLY A 157 33.40 -5.96 18.40
C GLY A 157 32.93 -7.40 18.61
N PRO A 158 32.91 -7.91 19.86
CA PRO A 158 32.34 -9.22 20.16
C PRO A 158 30.83 -9.20 19.95
N ILE A 159 30.29 -10.30 19.43
CA ILE A 159 28.87 -10.41 19.09
C ILE A 159 28.32 -11.70 19.68
N ALA A 160 27.20 -11.58 20.39
CA ALA A 160 26.34 -12.72 20.72
C ALA A 160 25.20 -12.75 19.69
N LEU A 161 25.18 -13.76 18.83
CA LEU A 161 24.04 -13.95 17.93
C LEU A 161 22.80 -14.37 18.72
N PRO A 162 21.62 -13.80 18.42
CA PRO A 162 20.40 -14.22 19.05
C PRO A 162 20.04 -15.64 18.61
N ARG A 163 19.50 -16.44 19.54
CA ARG A 163 19.04 -17.81 19.27
C ARG A 163 17.66 -17.80 18.61
N VAL A 164 17.62 -17.31 17.38
CA VAL A 164 16.39 -17.33 16.55
C VAL A 164 16.40 -18.58 15.70
N THR A 165 15.27 -19.29 15.65
CA THR A 165 15.10 -20.46 14.76
C THR A 165 14.66 -20.01 13.38
N LYS A 166 15.29 -20.55 12.33
CA LYS A 166 14.87 -20.29 10.95
C LYS A 166 13.53 -21.00 10.70
N TYR A 167 12.54 -20.26 10.22
CA TYR A 167 11.23 -20.82 9.87
C TYR A 167 11.20 -21.32 8.42
N SER A 168 10.41 -22.38 8.19
CA SER A 168 9.99 -22.85 6.86
C SER A 168 8.49 -22.62 6.72
N LYS A 169 8.07 -22.16 5.53
CA LYS A 169 6.67 -21.89 5.21
C LYS A 169 5.82 -23.16 5.40
N GLU A 170 6.26 -24.28 4.84
CA GLU A 170 5.58 -25.57 4.86
C GLU A 170 5.37 -26.06 6.30
N THR A 171 6.39 -25.89 7.13
CA THR A 171 6.34 -26.28 8.55
C THR A 171 5.35 -25.41 9.31
N LEU A 172 5.34 -24.09 9.06
CA LEU A 172 4.39 -23.19 9.71
C LEU A 172 2.94 -23.45 9.27
N VAL A 173 2.71 -23.68 7.97
CA VAL A 173 1.37 -24.01 7.43
C VAL A 173 0.84 -25.30 8.06
N ALA A 174 1.66 -26.36 8.13
CA ALA A 174 1.28 -27.61 8.78
C ALA A 174 0.92 -27.43 10.27
N GLN A 175 1.61 -26.51 10.96
CA GLN A 175 1.32 -26.17 12.36
C GLN A 175 0.01 -25.39 12.53
N CYS A 176 -0.33 -24.53 11.56
CA CYS A 176 -1.55 -23.71 11.58
C CYS A 176 -2.79 -24.48 11.09
N ALA A 177 -2.64 -25.48 10.23
CA ALA A 177 -3.74 -26.25 9.65
C ALA A 177 -4.71 -26.85 10.69
N ASN A 178 -4.17 -27.31 11.83
CA ASN A 178 -4.97 -27.88 12.93
C ASN A 178 -5.21 -26.90 14.09
N ASN A 179 -4.62 -25.71 14.04
CA ASN A 179 -4.76 -24.70 15.10
C ASN A 179 -4.49 -23.28 14.56
N PRO A 180 -5.50 -22.65 13.95
CA PRO A 180 -5.38 -21.30 13.36
C PRO A 180 -4.95 -20.23 14.37
N SER A 181 -5.24 -20.41 15.67
CA SER A 181 -4.85 -19.45 16.72
C SER A 181 -3.33 -19.26 16.86
N ARG A 182 -2.53 -20.23 16.39
CA ARG A 182 -1.06 -20.12 16.36
C ARG A 182 -0.56 -19.06 15.39
N LEU A 183 -1.42 -18.57 14.49
CA LEU A 183 -1.06 -17.53 13.55
C LEU A 183 -0.91 -16.16 14.22
N ALA A 184 -1.63 -15.88 15.31
CA ALA A 184 -1.56 -14.60 16.03
C ALA A 184 -0.13 -14.25 16.47
N PRO A 185 0.61 -15.08 17.24
CA PRO A 185 1.99 -14.77 17.60
C PRO A 185 2.94 -14.73 16.38
N LEU A 186 2.66 -15.48 15.31
CA LEU A 186 3.46 -15.40 14.08
C LEU A 186 3.25 -14.05 13.37
N ILE A 187 2.02 -13.52 13.36
CA ILE A 187 1.73 -12.19 12.83
C ILE A 187 2.51 -11.12 13.62
N ASP A 188 2.67 -11.28 14.93
CA ASP A 188 3.48 -10.37 15.77
C ASP A 188 4.95 -10.36 15.33
N ASP A 189 5.48 -11.54 14.99
CA ASP A 189 6.84 -11.74 14.50
C ASP A 189 7.10 -11.12 13.11
N LEU A 190 6.06 -10.76 12.33
CA LEU A 190 6.23 -10.03 11.06
C LEU A 190 6.90 -8.67 11.23
N ASN A 191 6.74 -8.04 12.40
CA ASN A 191 7.42 -6.78 12.74
C ASN A 191 8.86 -7.02 13.22
N GLY A 192 9.27 -8.27 13.40
CA GLY A 192 10.64 -8.65 13.69
C GLY A 192 11.58 -8.43 12.50
N MET A 193 12.81 -8.04 12.79
CA MET A 193 13.87 -7.82 11.81
C MET A 193 14.88 -8.98 11.82
N GLN A 194 14.36 -10.21 11.79
CA GLN A 194 15.13 -11.43 12.13
C GLN A 194 15.37 -12.39 10.97
N GLY A 195 14.88 -12.08 9.76
CA GLY A 195 15.04 -12.95 8.58
C GLY A 195 13.91 -13.94 8.32
N ASN A 196 12.86 -13.98 9.17
CA ASN A 196 11.78 -14.98 9.10
C ASN A 196 10.48 -14.49 8.45
N ALA A 197 10.34 -13.19 8.17
CA ALA A 197 9.06 -12.62 7.75
C ALA A 197 8.51 -13.21 6.43
N GLY A 198 9.37 -13.71 5.53
CA GLY A 198 8.94 -14.36 4.29
C GLY A 198 8.18 -15.66 4.52
N ALA A 199 8.69 -16.54 5.39
CA ALA A 199 8.03 -17.79 5.75
C ALA A 199 6.69 -17.55 6.44
N ILE A 200 6.65 -16.54 7.33
CA ILE A 200 5.42 -16.13 8.02
C ILE A 200 4.40 -15.56 7.04
N SER A 201 4.82 -14.67 6.14
CA SER A 201 3.94 -14.07 5.13
C SER A 201 3.32 -15.13 4.22
N GLY A 202 4.13 -16.10 3.78
CA GLY A 202 3.64 -17.25 3.01
C GLY A 202 2.65 -18.11 3.80
N CYS A 203 2.89 -18.33 5.10
CA CYS A 203 1.97 -19.06 5.98
C CYS A 203 0.63 -18.34 6.16
N VAL A 204 0.63 -17.02 6.37
CA VAL A 204 -0.59 -16.20 6.49
C VAL A 204 -1.45 -16.33 5.24
N VAL A 205 -0.86 -16.12 4.05
CA VAL A 205 -1.59 -16.17 2.77
C VAL A 205 -2.15 -17.58 2.51
N GLU A 206 -1.36 -18.62 2.72
CA GLU A 206 -1.80 -20.00 2.48
C GLU A 206 -2.85 -20.45 3.49
N THR A 207 -2.73 -20.07 4.77
CA THR A 207 -3.74 -20.37 5.79
C THR A 207 -5.08 -19.73 5.44
N ILE A 208 -5.08 -18.45 5.04
CA ILE A 208 -6.31 -17.77 4.58
C ILE A 208 -6.91 -18.46 3.36
N SER A 209 -6.09 -18.80 2.37
CA SER A 209 -6.55 -19.52 1.17
C SER A 209 -7.19 -20.86 1.53
N ASN A 210 -6.54 -21.64 2.42
CA ASN A 210 -7.05 -22.94 2.85
C ASN A 210 -8.38 -22.82 3.60
N LEU A 211 -8.51 -21.85 4.51
CA LEU A 211 -9.75 -21.59 5.25
C LEU A 211 -10.89 -21.13 4.34
N CYS A 212 -10.60 -20.32 3.32
CA CYS A 212 -11.57 -19.94 2.30
C CYS A 212 -12.03 -21.15 1.49
N MET A 213 -11.10 -22.00 1.05
CA MET A 213 -11.39 -23.21 0.28
C MET A 213 -12.20 -24.24 1.08
N SER A 214 -11.93 -24.40 2.37
CA SER A 214 -12.68 -25.29 3.25
C SER A 214 -13.99 -24.68 3.78
N LYS A 215 -14.26 -23.40 3.47
CA LYS A 215 -15.37 -22.61 4.03
C LYS A 215 -15.43 -22.64 5.57
N ASP A 216 -14.26 -22.66 6.23
CA ASP A 216 -14.17 -22.53 7.70
C ASP A 216 -14.15 -21.05 8.08
N THR A 217 -15.34 -20.45 8.08
CA THR A 217 -15.57 -19.01 8.25
C THR A 217 -15.31 -18.53 9.67
N MET A 218 -15.54 -19.37 10.69
CA MET A 218 -15.27 -19.05 12.09
C MET A 218 -13.76 -18.92 12.37
N SER A 219 -12.96 -19.89 11.91
CA SER A 219 -11.50 -19.79 12.01
C SER A 219 -10.96 -18.62 11.18
N LEU A 220 -11.53 -18.40 10.00
CA LEU A 220 -11.14 -17.28 9.13
C LEU A 220 -11.44 -15.93 9.77
N LYS A 221 -12.59 -15.75 10.42
CA LYS A 221 -12.94 -14.56 11.21
C LYS A 221 -11.84 -14.26 12.22
N THR A 222 -11.43 -15.28 13.00
CA THR A 222 -10.38 -15.14 14.01
C THR A 222 -9.07 -14.62 13.41
N VAL A 223 -8.64 -15.21 12.29
CA VAL A 223 -7.43 -14.77 11.56
C VAL A 223 -7.59 -13.34 11.02
N CYS A 224 -8.75 -13.01 10.45
CA CYS A 224 -9.03 -11.69 9.92
C CYS A 224 -8.97 -10.62 11.01
N ASN A 225 -9.53 -10.88 12.18
CA ASN A 225 -9.53 -9.93 13.29
C ASN A 225 -8.13 -9.69 13.85
N GLU A 226 -7.26 -10.70 13.89
CA GLU A 226 -5.85 -10.50 14.23
C GLU A 226 -5.09 -9.65 13.21
N LEU A 227 -5.38 -9.81 11.92
CA LEU A 227 -4.81 -8.98 10.87
C LEU A 227 -5.35 -7.54 10.88
N ILE A 228 -6.65 -7.36 11.15
CA ILE A 228 -7.28 -6.03 11.29
C ILE A 228 -6.63 -5.23 12.42
N LYS A 229 -6.38 -5.87 13.58
CA LYS A 229 -5.64 -5.26 14.70
C LYS A 229 -4.25 -4.77 14.30
N ARG A 230 -3.66 -5.35 13.25
CA ARG A 230 -2.28 -5.13 12.81
C ARG A 230 -2.19 -4.87 11.31
N ILE A 231 -3.16 -4.12 10.76
CA ILE A 231 -3.27 -3.91 9.30
C ILE A 231 -1.98 -3.38 8.65
N ALA A 232 -1.17 -2.63 9.40
CA ALA A 232 0.13 -2.14 8.95
C ALA A 232 1.14 -3.26 8.61
N TYR A 233 1.00 -4.46 9.20
CA TYR A 233 1.88 -5.61 8.92
C TYR A 233 1.61 -6.22 7.54
N MET A 234 0.48 -5.90 6.92
CA MET A 234 0.24 -6.23 5.51
C MET A 234 1.33 -5.62 4.61
N ASP A 235 1.96 -4.52 5.01
CA ASP A 235 3.07 -3.95 4.24
C ASP A 235 4.30 -4.87 4.20
N VAL A 236 4.47 -5.75 5.18
CA VAL A 236 5.52 -6.78 5.17
C VAL A 236 5.05 -7.96 4.32
N VAL A 237 3.80 -8.41 4.49
CA VAL A 237 3.22 -9.51 3.71
C VAL A 237 3.31 -9.22 2.20
N MET A 238 2.95 -8.00 1.78
CA MET A 238 2.98 -7.58 0.37
C MET A 238 4.39 -7.48 -0.24
N GLN A 239 5.47 -7.59 0.55
CA GLN A 239 6.83 -7.73 -0.01
C GLN A 239 7.11 -9.14 -0.55
N TYR A 240 6.28 -10.12 -0.18
CA TYR A 240 6.45 -11.54 -0.54
C TYR A 240 5.29 -12.10 -1.37
N THR A 241 4.17 -11.39 -1.45
CA THR A 241 2.98 -11.87 -2.15
C THR A 241 2.39 -10.82 -3.08
N GLN A 242 1.72 -11.26 -4.13
CA GLN A 242 0.89 -10.40 -4.96
C GLN A 242 -0.51 -10.26 -4.31
N PRO A 243 -1.18 -9.09 -4.42
CA PRO A 243 -2.46 -8.89 -3.75
C PRO A 243 -3.53 -9.91 -4.12
N GLN A 244 -3.54 -10.35 -5.39
CA GLN A 244 -4.47 -11.37 -5.89
C GLN A 244 -4.42 -12.68 -5.09
N MET A 245 -3.24 -13.10 -4.61
CA MET A 245 -3.07 -14.37 -3.89
C MET A 245 -3.75 -14.36 -2.50
N LEU A 246 -3.97 -13.17 -1.94
CA LEU A 246 -4.66 -12.98 -0.68
C LEU A 246 -6.14 -12.61 -0.89
N LEU A 247 -6.41 -11.66 -1.79
CA LEU A 247 -7.72 -11.05 -1.93
C LEU A 247 -8.70 -11.90 -2.73
N LEU A 248 -8.25 -12.62 -3.76
CA LEU A 248 -9.16 -13.39 -4.61
C LEU A 248 -9.89 -14.51 -3.85
N PRO A 249 -9.24 -15.33 -2.99
CA PRO A 249 -9.95 -16.31 -2.17
C PRO A 249 -11.01 -15.69 -1.24
N LEU A 250 -10.69 -14.55 -0.61
CA LEU A 250 -11.61 -13.81 0.26
C LEU A 250 -12.81 -13.26 -0.53
N CYS A 251 -12.54 -12.65 -1.69
CA CYS A 251 -13.59 -12.12 -2.56
C CYS A 251 -14.51 -13.23 -3.06
N ASN A 252 -13.97 -14.37 -3.49
CA ASN A 252 -14.77 -15.52 -3.93
C ASN A 252 -15.66 -16.06 -2.81
N LEU A 253 -15.12 -16.20 -1.60
CA LEU A 253 -15.91 -16.62 -0.43
C LEU A 253 -17.05 -15.63 -0.13
N LEU A 254 -16.76 -14.32 -0.15
CA LEU A 254 -17.77 -13.27 0.07
C LEU A 254 -18.81 -13.21 -1.04
N ASN A 255 -18.42 -13.51 -2.29
CA ASN A 255 -19.32 -13.55 -3.45
C ASN A 255 -20.26 -14.75 -3.41
N GLU A 256 -19.77 -15.90 -2.95
CA GLU A 256 -20.51 -17.17 -2.86
C GLU A 256 -21.12 -17.43 -1.48
N TRP A 257 -21.24 -16.40 -0.63
CA TRP A 257 -21.75 -16.56 0.72
C TRP A 257 -23.19 -17.09 0.70
N MET A 258 -23.43 -18.19 1.41
CA MET A 258 -24.76 -18.80 1.48
C MET A 258 -25.28 -18.76 2.91
N HIS A 259 -26.53 -18.34 3.05
CA HIS A 259 -27.30 -18.46 4.29
C HIS A 259 -27.65 -19.93 4.53
N ASP A 260 -27.25 -20.46 5.68
CA ASP A 260 -27.76 -21.74 6.15
C ASP A 260 -29.15 -21.52 6.75
N GLN A 261 -30.19 -21.98 6.05
CA GLN A 261 -31.58 -21.76 6.45
C GLN A 261 -32.01 -22.60 7.67
N ASP A 262 -31.20 -23.61 8.03
CA ASP A 262 -31.43 -24.48 9.18
C ASP A 262 -30.84 -23.89 10.48
N GLN A 263 -30.08 -22.78 10.39
CA GLN A 263 -29.57 -22.06 11.56
C GLN A 263 -30.69 -21.33 12.31
N THR A 264 -30.61 -21.39 13.65
CA THR A 264 -31.54 -20.68 14.54
C THR A 264 -31.09 -19.26 14.86
N GLU A 265 -29.77 -19.00 14.86
CA GLU A 265 -29.16 -17.70 15.14
C GLU A 265 -28.36 -17.25 13.92
N PHE A 266 -28.64 -16.05 13.41
CA PHE A 266 -28.00 -15.52 12.20
C PHE A 266 -26.88 -14.51 12.52
N THR A 267 -26.87 -13.98 13.75
CA THR A 267 -25.84 -13.02 14.20
C THR A 267 -24.40 -13.53 14.00
N PRO A 268 -24.04 -14.79 14.35
CA PRO A 268 -22.68 -15.29 14.13
C PRO A 268 -22.27 -15.29 12.65
N SER A 269 -23.17 -15.66 11.74
CA SER A 269 -22.93 -15.64 10.29
C SER A 269 -22.64 -14.22 9.79
N TYR A 270 -23.43 -13.24 10.26
CA TYR A 270 -23.18 -11.82 9.96
C TYR A 270 -21.84 -11.33 10.51
N GLU A 271 -21.48 -11.74 11.72
CA GLU A 271 -20.21 -11.35 12.34
C GLU A 271 -18.99 -11.93 11.62
N GLU A 272 -19.05 -13.20 11.22
CA GLU A 272 -18.01 -13.84 10.41
C GLU A 272 -17.85 -13.12 9.07
N PHE A 273 -18.95 -12.85 8.37
CA PHE A 273 -18.95 -12.10 7.12
C PHE A 273 -18.35 -10.69 7.31
N ALA A 274 -18.76 -9.99 8.36
CA ALA A 274 -18.31 -8.62 8.66
C ALA A 274 -16.79 -8.53 8.83
N SER A 275 -16.17 -9.44 9.58
CA SER A 275 -14.73 -9.47 9.77
C SER A 275 -13.96 -9.77 8.47
N ILE A 276 -14.45 -10.71 7.67
CA ILE A 276 -13.85 -11.08 6.38
C ILE A 276 -13.96 -9.92 5.38
N LEU A 277 -15.13 -9.30 5.30
CA LEU A 277 -15.38 -8.13 4.47
C LEU A 277 -14.48 -6.96 4.87
N LEU A 278 -14.37 -6.67 6.17
CA LEU A 278 -13.56 -5.56 6.65
C LEU A 278 -12.08 -5.72 6.32
N LEU A 279 -11.50 -6.92 6.52
CA LEU A 279 -10.11 -7.16 6.12
C LEU A 279 -9.92 -6.96 4.60
N THR A 280 -10.87 -7.46 3.81
CA THR A 280 -10.85 -7.36 2.34
C THR A 280 -10.87 -5.89 1.91
N LEU A 281 -11.87 -5.12 2.35
CA LEU A 281 -12.00 -3.71 2.01
C LEU A 281 -10.84 -2.87 2.57
N ALA A 282 -10.38 -3.13 3.79
CA ALA A 282 -9.25 -2.41 4.39
C ALA A 282 -7.95 -2.63 3.61
N THR A 283 -7.70 -3.86 3.16
CA THR A 283 -6.52 -4.19 2.35
C THR A 283 -6.60 -3.56 0.97
N MET A 284 -7.78 -3.59 0.32
CA MET A 284 -7.99 -2.93 -0.97
C MET A 284 -7.81 -1.42 -0.86
N HIS A 285 -8.43 -0.79 0.13
CA HIS A 285 -8.32 0.64 0.41
C HIS A 285 -6.87 1.05 0.73
N ARG A 286 -6.16 0.28 1.56
CA ARG A 286 -4.76 0.59 1.94
C ARG A 286 -3.84 0.73 0.73
N TYR A 287 -4.09 -0.04 -0.33
CA TYR A 287 -3.22 -0.13 -1.50
C TYR A 287 -3.86 0.40 -2.80
N GLU A 288 -5.03 1.06 -2.73
CA GLU A 288 -5.80 1.53 -3.90
C GLU A 288 -6.04 0.42 -4.95
N ILE A 289 -6.31 -0.81 -4.50
CA ILE A 289 -6.54 -1.95 -5.39
C ILE A 289 -7.97 -1.91 -5.91
N GLN A 290 -8.13 -1.99 -7.24
CA GLN A 290 -9.44 -2.11 -7.87
C GLN A 290 -9.81 -3.60 -8.03
N TRP A 291 -11.10 -3.91 -8.06
CA TRP A 291 -11.56 -5.30 -8.24
C TRP A 291 -11.07 -5.98 -9.54
N PRO A 292 -10.89 -5.29 -10.69
CA PRO A 292 -10.34 -5.95 -11.88
C PRO A 292 -8.88 -6.39 -11.67
N ASP A 293 -8.13 -5.68 -10.81
CA ASP A 293 -6.71 -5.90 -10.56
C ASP A 293 -6.41 -7.23 -9.86
N ILE A 294 -7.43 -7.82 -9.23
CA ILE A 294 -7.36 -9.09 -8.50
C ILE A 294 -8.08 -10.23 -9.22
N GLY A 295 -8.68 -9.97 -10.40
CA GLY A 295 -9.39 -10.98 -11.19
C GLY A 295 -10.82 -11.27 -10.72
N VAL A 296 -11.45 -10.32 -10.03
CA VAL A 296 -12.88 -10.42 -9.65
C VAL A 296 -13.76 -10.15 -10.87
N LEU A 297 -14.90 -10.85 -10.97
CA LEU A 297 -15.86 -10.72 -12.07
C LEU A 297 -16.74 -9.47 -11.92
N GLU A 298 -17.08 -8.84 -13.05
CA GLU A 298 -17.78 -7.54 -13.18
C GLU A 298 -19.18 -7.51 -12.53
N ASP A 299 -19.87 -8.65 -12.41
CA ASP A 299 -21.21 -8.75 -11.79
C ASP A 299 -21.20 -9.31 -10.36
N SER A 300 -20.02 -9.57 -9.79
CA SER A 300 -19.91 -10.15 -8.46
C SER A 300 -20.41 -9.20 -7.36
N PHE A 301 -20.70 -9.74 -6.17
CA PHE A 301 -21.09 -8.90 -5.02
C PHE A 301 -20.01 -7.85 -4.71
N ILE A 302 -18.74 -8.24 -4.66
CA ILE A 302 -17.63 -7.32 -4.36
C ILE A 302 -17.47 -6.24 -5.43
N ALA A 303 -17.59 -6.58 -6.73
CA ALA A 303 -17.52 -5.58 -7.79
C ALA A 303 -18.64 -4.54 -7.64
N ARG A 304 -19.90 -5.00 -7.51
CA ARG A 304 -21.06 -4.11 -7.29
C ARG A 304 -20.93 -3.27 -6.03
N LEU A 305 -20.43 -3.86 -4.93
CA LEU A 305 -20.24 -3.15 -3.67
C LEU A 305 -19.20 -2.04 -3.78
N LEU A 306 -18.11 -2.26 -4.53
CA LEU A 306 -17.05 -1.28 -4.70
C LEU A 306 -17.46 -0.15 -5.65
N ASP A 307 -18.18 -0.46 -6.72
CA ASP A 307 -18.64 0.52 -7.71
C ASP A 307 -19.75 1.42 -7.14
N ASP A 308 -20.68 0.87 -6.34
CA ASP A 308 -21.81 1.58 -5.73
C ASP A 308 -21.60 1.87 -4.22
N MET A 309 -20.37 1.85 -3.71
CA MET A 309 -20.09 1.80 -2.25
C MET A 309 -20.79 2.87 -1.42
N SER A 310 -20.90 4.09 -1.96
CA SER A 310 -21.52 5.24 -1.29
C SER A 310 -22.80 5.70 -1.98
N CYS A 311 -23.26 5.00 -3.02
CA CYS A 311 -24.38 5.43 -3.84
C CYS A 311 -25.69 4.90 -3.29
N SER A 312 -26.62 5.80 -2.95
CA SER A 312 -27.99 5.43 -2.59
C SER A 312 -28.87 5.29 -3.83
N LYS A 313 -29.84 4.39 -3.75
CA LYS A 313 -30.87 4.17 -4.78
C LYS A 313 -32.23 4.55 -4.20
N PRO A 314 -33.05 5.34 -4.89
CA PRO A 314 -34.36 5.72 -4.38
C PRO A 314 -35.22 4.46 -4.22
N PRO A 315 -36.11 4.38 -3.20
CA PRO A 315 -36.91 3.18 -2.94
C PRO A 315 -37.75 2.71 -4.14
N SER A 316 -38.13 3.61 -5.04
CA SER A 316 -38.86 3.30 -6.28
C SER A 316 -38.04 2.55 -7.33
N GLU A 317 -36.71 2.59 -7.25
CA GLU A 317 -35.79 1.93 -8.17
C GLU A 317 -35.22 0.62 -7.58
N LEU A 318 -35.55 0.31 -6.32
CA LEU A 318 -35.18 -0.95 -5.69
C LEU A 318 -36.10 -2.08 -6.19
N PRO A 319 -35.54 -3.29 -6.46
CA PRO A 319 -36.36 -4.49 -6.63
C PRO A 319 -37.27 -4.73 -5.43
N ASP A 320 -38.47 -5.31 -5.65
CA ASP A 320 -39.47 -5.56 -4.59
C ASP A 320 -38.90 -6.28 -3.37
N GLU A 321 -38.03 -7.28 -3.60
CA GLU A 321 -37.36 -8.02 -2.53
C GLU A 321 -36.43 -7.14 -1.69
N GLN A 322 -35.60 -6.32 -2.35
CA GLN A 322 -34.70 -5.37 -1.70
C GLN A 322 -35.47 -4.28 -0.96
N GLY A 323 -36.58 -3.80 -1.53
CA GLY A 323 -37.49 -2.86 -0.87
C GLY A 323 -38.09 -3.46 0.41
N SER A 324 -38.53 -4.73 0.37
CA SER A 324 -39.02 -5.42 1.57
C SER A 324 -37.92 -5.64 2.61
N GLN A 325 -36.69 -5.98 2.19
CA GLN A 325 -35.56 -6.14 3.10
C GLN A 325 -35.19 -4.81 3.77
N LEU A 326 -35.14 -3.72 3.01
CA LEU A 326 -34.89 -2.38 3.53
C LEU A 326 -35.94 -1.97 4.59
N ALA A 327 -37.23 -2.20 4.32
CA ALA A 327 -38.30 -1.88 5.26
C ALA A 327 -38.13 -2.63 6.60
N LYS A 328 -37.74 -3.91 6.55
CA LYS A 328 -37.51 -4.72 7.75
C LYS A 328 -36.27 -4.29 8.54
N TRP A 329 -35.21 -3.87 7.84
CA TRP A 329 -34.04 -3.29 8.50
C TRP A 329 -34.36 -1.96 9.17
N ILE A 330 -35.17 -1.10 8.54
CA ILE A 330 -35.64 0.16 9.15
C ILE A 330 -36.48 -0.14 10.40
N GLU A 331 -37.39 -1.11 10.33
CA GLU A 331 -38.18 -1.54 11.49
C GLU A 331 -37.29 -2.08 12.61
N GLY A 332 -36.37 -3.01 12.32
CA GLY A 332 -35.47 -3.57 13.33
C GLY A 332 -34.52 -2.56 13.98
N LEU A 333 -34.10 -1.52 13.25
CA LEU A 333 -33.18 -0.50 13.77
C LEU A 333 -33.89 0.61 14.56
N PHE A 334 -35.13 0.94 14.19
CA PHE A 334 -35.80 2.16 14.68
C PHE A 334 -37.16 1.93 15.34
N ALA A 335 -37.73 0.72 15.30
CA ALA A 335 -38.94 0.42 16.06
C ALA A 335 -38.64 0.50 17.56
N VAL A 336 -39.52 1.15 18.29
CA VAL A 336 -39.41 1.36 19.74
C VAL A 336 -40.45 0.56 20.49
N ASP A 337 -40.09 0.09 21.67
CA ASP A 337 -41.00 -0.54 22.62
C ASP A 337 -41.84 0.50 23.37
N ASP A 338 -42.72 0.03 24.27
CA ASP A 338 -43.57 0.90 25.11
C ASP A 338 -42.75 1.81 26.05
N SER A 339 -41.47 1.49 26.27
CA SER A 339 -40.50 2.25 27.07
C SER A 339 -39.78 3.33 26.25
N GLY A 340 -39.92 3.32 24.92
CA GLY A 340 -39.25 4.25 24.01
C GLY A 340 -37.82 3.85 23.64
N GLU A 341 -37.39 2.63 23.96
CA GLU A 341 -36.10 2.06 23.58
C GLU A 341 -36.22 1.24 22.29
N THR A 342 -35.16 1.14 21.49
CA THR A 342 -35.19 0.36 20.26
C THR A 342 -35.33 -1.13 20.55
N ILE A 343 -36.30 -1.79 19.91
CA ILE A 343 -36.61 -3.22 20.11
C ILE A 343 -35.39 -4.11 19.78
N GLY A 344 -34.52 -3.62 18.88
CA GLY A 344 -33.32 -4.32 18.43
C GLY A 344 -33.57 -5.19 17.20
N ILE A 345 -32.49 -5.70 16.63
CA ILE A 345 -32.53 -6.49 15.39
C ILE A 345 -32.80 -7.95 15.75
N GLY A 346 -33.99 -8.45 15.42
CA GLY A 346 -34.32 -9.86 15.57
C GLY A 346 -33.71 -10.73 14.47
N ASP A 347 -33.49 -12.02 14.77
CA ASP A 347 -32.96 -13.00 13.81
C ASP A 347 -33.81 -13.13 12.54
N ASP A 348 -35.12 -12.85 12.60
CA ASP A 348 -35.99 -12.90 11.42
C ASP A 348 -35.60 -11.85 10.35
N VAL A 349 -35.12 -10.68 10.78
CA VAL A 349 -34.59 -9.65 9.87
C VAL A 349 -33.33 -10.18 9.15
N MET A 350 -32.42 -10.77 9.92
CA MET A 350 -31.17 -11.34 9.43
C MET A 350 -31.37 -12.62 8.61
N ARG A 351 -32.44 -13.36 8.84
CA ARG A 351 -32.80 -14.57 8.09
C ARG A 351 -33.29 -14.22 6.68
N GLN A 352 -34.02 -13.13 6.54
CA GLN A 352 -34.68 -12.72 5.30
C GLN A 352 -33.82 -11.83 4.40
N CYS A 353 -32.70 -11.32 4.93
CA CYS A 353 -31.73 -10.53 4.20
C CYS A 353 -30.35 -11.19 4.37
N SER A 354 -29.65 -11.50 3.28
CA SER A 354 -28.27 -11.97 3.38
C SER A 354 -27.34 -10.81 3.76
N PRO A 355 -26.12 -11.05 4.28
CA PRO A 355 -25.21 -9.97 4.64
C PRO A 355 -24.85 -9.18 3.38
N GLN A 356 -24.65 -9.87 2.25
CA GLN A 356 -24.42 -9.26 0.93
C GLN A 356 -25.51 -8.24 0.57
N ASN A 357 -26.78 -8.64 0.67
CA ASN A 357 -27.90 -7.75 0.36
C ASN A 357 -27.97 -6.59 1.35
N PHE A 358 -27.77 -6.85 2.65
CA PHE A 358 -27.73 -5.79 3.66
C PHE A 358 -26.69 -4.72 3.30
N TYR A 359 -25.44 -5.12 3.03
CA TYR A 359 -24.36 -4.18 2.73
C TYR A 359 -24.61 -3.33 1.47
N LEU A 360 -25.29 -3.86 0.46
CA LEU A 360 -25.70 -3.09 -0.73
C LEU A 360 -26.82 -2.08 -0.43
N LEU A 361 -27.62 -2.31 0.61
CA LEU A 361 -28.73 -1.43 1.02
C LEU A 361 -28.30 -0.31 1.97
N VAL A 362 -27.09 -0.38 2.55
CA VAL A 362 -26.64 0.55 3.59
C VAL A 362 -26.67 2.03 3.16
N PRO A 363 -26.18 2.44 1.97
CA PRO A 363 -26.27 3.83 1.55
C PRO A 363 -27.73 4.34 1.55
N THR A 364 -28.65 3.56 0.98
CA THR A 364 -30.08 3.89 0.96
C THR A 364 -30.68 3.93 2.36
N LEU A 365 -30.30 3.00 3.24
CA LEU A 365 -30.72 2.99 4.64
C LEU A 365 -30.33 4.29 5.35
N PHE A 366 -29.09 4.76 5.16
CA PHE A 366 -28.63 6.03 5.72
C PHE A 366 -29.42 7.22 5.16
N GLU A 367 -29.61 7.28 3.85
CA GLU A 367 -30.40 8.32 3.20
C GLU A 367 -31.81 8.38 3.78
N GLN A 368 -32.54 7.26 3.79
CA GLN A 368 -33.91 7.21 4.29
C GLN A 368 -34.00 7.57 5.78
N SER A 369 -33.02 7.17 6.59
CA SER A 369 -32.96 7.49 8.02
C SER A 369 -32.78 9.00 8.26
N VAL A 370 -31.88 9.65 7.50
CA VAL A 370 -31.66 11.09 7.56
C VAL A 370 -32.91 11.85 7.10
N LEU A 371 -33.52 11.43 5.99
CA LEU A 371 -34.75 12.03 5.47
C LEU A 371 -35.94 11.90 6.45
N ALA A 372 -36.09 10.75 7.09
CA ALA A 372 -37.12 10.51 8.11
C ALA A 372 -36.90 11.39 9.35
N CYS A 373 -35.65 11.53 9.80
CA CYS A 373 -35.35 12.42 10.93
C CYS A 373 -35.59 13.89 10.57
N ARG A 374 -35.23 14.32 9.35
CA ARG A 374 -35.43 15.69 8.87
C ARG A 374 -36.92 16.05 8.74
N SER A 375 -37.74 15.10 8.33
CA SER A 375 -39.20 15.27 8.21
C SER A 375 -39.94 15.12 9.55
N ASN A 376 -39.22 14.93 10.66
CA ASN A 376 -39.76 14.61 11.99
C ASN A 376 -40.62 13.32 12.03
N ALA A 377 -40.47 12.43 11.04
CA ALA A 377 -41.08 11.11 11.05
C ALA A 377 -40.31 10.15 11.99
N LEU A 378 -39.02 10.41 12.22
CA LEU A 378 -38.17 9.68 13.16
C LEU A 378 -37.61 10.65 14.21
N ALA A 379 -37.76 10.33 15.50
CA ALA A 379 -37.17 11.12 16.56
C ALA A 379 -35.64 11.00 16.59
N ILE A 380 -34.94 12.11 16.85
CA ILE A 380 -33.47 12.14 16.88
C ILE A 380 -32.85 11.16 17.88
N ASN A 381 -33.52 10.91 19.00
CA ASN A 381 -33.04 9.96 20.02
C ASN A 381 -33.18 8.52 19.53
N THR A 382 -34.29 8.18 18.87
CA THR A 382 -34.48 6.87 18.23
C THR A 382 -33.48 6.66 17.10
N PHE A 383 -33.21 7.70 16.31
CA PHE A 383 -32.17 7.64 15.28
C PHE A 383 -30.79 7.35 15.89
N LYS A 384 -30.41 8.06 16.97
CA LYS A 384 -29.16 7.81 17.70
C LYS A 384 -29.10 6.39 18.29
N GLY A 385 -30.21 5.88 18.81
CA GLY A 385 -30.32 4.49 19.29
C GLY A 385 -30.10 3.46 18.19
N GLY A 386 -30.75 3.61 17.03
CA GLY A 386 -30.53 2.73 15.89
C GLY A 386 -29.09 2.76 15.35
N LEU A 387 -28.42 3.93 15.39
CA LEU A 387 -27.00 4.04 15.06
C LEU A 387 -26.07 3.30 16.04
N GLU A 388 -26.49 3.07 17.29
CA GLU A 388 -25.72 2.26 18.24
C GLU A 388 -25.66 0.80 17.81
N LEU A 389 -26.75 0.26 17.25
CA LEU A 389 -26.81 -1.10 16.72
C LEU A 389 -25.85 -1.29 15.52
N LEU A 390 -25.63 -0.24 14.73
CA LEU A 390 -24.64 -0.27 13.64
C LEU A 390 -23.19 -0.29 14.13
N LEU A 391 -22.95 0.02 15.41
CA LEU A 391 -21.61 -0.05 16.02
C LEU A 391 -21.29 -1.44 16.59
N GLU A 392 -22.24 -2.38 16.55
CA GLU A 392 -22.01 -3.76 16.94
C GLU A 392 -21.16 -4.52 15.91
N PRO A 393 -20.29 -5.47 16.32
CA PRO A 393 -19.28 -6.10 15.46
C PRO A 393 -19.82 -6.64 14.13
N PHE A 394 -21.04 -7.18 14.13
CA PHE A 394 -21.66 -7.85 12.99
C PHE A 394 -22.19 -6.89 11.91
N LEU A 395 -22.43 -5.61 12.24
CA LEU A 395 -22.80 -4.56 11.27
C LEU A 395 -21.74 -3.49 11.11
N LEU A 396 -20.72 -3.46 11.98
CA LEU A 396 -19.76 -2.37 12.05
C LEU A 396 -19.12 -1.98 10.70
N PRO A 397 -18.76 -2.89 9.78
CA PRO A 397 -18.24 -2.52 8.46
C PRO A 397 -19.20 -1.69 7.60
N SER A 398 -20.50 -1.69 7.90
CA SER A 398 -21.53 -0.92 7.16
C SER A 398 -21.27 0.58 7.23
N LEU A 399 -20.58 1.01 8.29
CA LEU A 399 -20.18 2.40 8.45
C LEU A 399 -19.28 2.89 7.32
N ILE A 400 -18.56 2.02 6.62
CA ILE A 400 -17.77 2.43 5.44
C ILE A 400 -18.69 3.05 4.38
N MET A 401 -19.79 2.38 4.07
CA MET A 401 -20.80 2.81 3.10
C MET A 401 -21.61 3.98 3.62
N GLY A 402 -22.10 3.89 4.86
CA GLY A 402 -22.93 4.93 5.47
C GLY A 402 -22.18 6.26 5.66
N LEU A 403 -20.94 6.20 6.17
CA LEU A 403 -20.09 7.37 6.29
C LEU A 403 -19.59 7.85 4.91
N GLY A 404 -19.40 6.96 3.94
CA GLY A 404 -19.08 7.34 2.56
C GLY A 404 -20.18 8.17 1.92
N TRP A 405 -21.42 7.68 1.96
CA TRP A 405 -22.61 8.39 1.48
C TRP A 405 -22.77 9.77 2.12
N LEU A 406 -22.59 9.85 3.44
CA LEU A 406 -22.66 11.09 4.19
C LEU A 406 -21.60 12.15 3.77
N VAL A 407 -20.46 11.75 3.18
CA VAL A 407 -19.48 12.71 2.61
C VAL A 407 -19.96 13.26 1.28
N GLU A 408 -20.53 12.39 0.44
CA GLU A 408 -21.01 12.75 -0.90
C GLU A 408 -22.29 13.58 -0.84
N HIS A 409 -23.07 13.43 0.24
CA HIS A 409 -24.26 14.23 0.52
C HIS A 409 -23.90 15.70 0.75
N SER A 410 -24.39 16.57 -0.13
CA SER A 410 -24.11 18.01 -0.11
C SER A 410 -24.62 18.68 1.17
N TRP A 411 -23.72 19.35 1.89
CA TRP A 411 -24.04 20.10 3.11
C TRP A 411 -25.03 21.25 2.90
N GLU A 412 -25.09 21.83 1.70
CA GLU A 412 -25.79 23.10 1.44
C GLU A 412 -27.20 22.90 0.87
N ASP A 413 -27.43 21.81 0.13
CA ASP A 413 -28.68 21.62 -0.61
C ASP A 413 -29.85 21.14 0.26
N HIS A 414 -29.56 20.72 1.50
CA HIS A 414 -30.48 19.90 2.29
C HIS A 414 -30.79 20.44 3.70
N ASN A 415 -30.12 21.52 4.13
CA ASN A 415 -30.31 22.20 5.43
C ASN A 415 -30.30 21.25 6.65
N ASP A 416 -29.47 20.20 6.59
CA ASP A 416 -29.39 19.11 7.57
C ASP A 416 -28.02 19.03 8.26
N VAL A 417 -27.14 20.02 8.06
CA VAL A 417 -25.76 20.07 8.61
C VAL A 417 -25.69 19.73 10.10
N ASP A 418 -26.56 20.29 10.94
CA ASP A 418 -26.51 20.05 12.39
C ASP A 418 -26.99 18.64 12.79
N LEU A 419 -27.84 18.02 11.99
CA LEU A 419 -28.22 16.61 12.13
C LEU A 419 -27.04 15.72 11.76
N LEU A 420 -26.43 15.96 10.59
CA LEU A 420 -25.29 15.19 10.08
C LEU A 420 -24.08 15.29 11.02
N LEU A 421 -23.79 16.47 11.60
CA LEU A 421 -22.73 16.63 12.60
C LEU A 421 -23.01 15.88 13.91
N GLN A 422 -24.28 15.66 14.29
CA GLN A 422 -24.65 14.83 15.44
C GLN A 422 -24.49 13.33 15.14
N VAL A 423 -24.87 12.90 13.94
CA VAL A 423 -24.67 11.53 13.45
C VAL A 423 -23.19 11.20 13.41
N LEU A 424 -22.39 12.07 12.80
CA LEU A 424 -20.95 11.89 12.68
C LEU A 424 -20.28 11.82 14.05
N GLU A 425 -20.65 12.70 14.99
CA GLU A 425 -20.12 12.63 16.36
C GLU A 425 -20.40 11.28 17.03
N LYS A 426 -21.59 10.72 16.83
CA LYS A 426 -21.98 9.43 17.39
C LYS A 426 -21.18 8.28 16.78
N LEU A 427 -21.00 8.29 15.45
CA LEU A 427 -20.34 7.21 14.71
C LEU A 427 -18.80 7.25 14.79
N LEU A 428 -18.21 8.42 15.01
CA LEU A 428 -16.74 8.57 15.13
C LEU A 428 -16.20 8.14 16.51
N LYS A 429 -17.07 8.03 17.52
CA LYS A 429 -16.66 7.60 18.87
C LYS A 429 -16.92 6.09 19.02
N PRO A 430 -15.96 5.32 19.56
CA PRO A 430 -16.19 3.91 19.82
C PRO A 430 -17.29 3.76 20.88
N SER A 431 -18.23 2.85 20.66
CA SER A 431 -19.27 2.47 21.63
C SER A 431 -18.81 1.35 22.58
N SER A 432 -17.93 0.48 22.10
CA SER A 432 -17.55 -0.76 22.80
C SER A 432 -16.20 -0.66 23.54
N THR A 433 -16.10 -1.40 24.65
CA THR A 433 -14.85 -1.63 25.40
C THR A 433 -14.05 -2.82 24.85
N SER A 434 -14.64 -3.64 23.98
CA SER A 434 -13.94 -4.79 23.37
C SER A 434 -12.79 -4.32 22.47
N GLN A 435 -11.60 -4.88 22.68
CA GLN A 435 -10.42 -4.54 21.89
C GLN A 435 -10.60 -4.88 20.40
N GLU A 436 -11.35 -5.94 20.09
CA GLU A 436 -11.65 -6.38 18.73
C GLU A 436 -12.53 -5.37 18.00
N THR A 437 -13.66 -5.00 18.60
CA THR A 437 -14.59 -3.99 18.05
C THR A 437 -13.88 -2.64 17.88
N GLN A 438 -13.04 -2.25 18.85
CA GLN A 438 -12.25 -1.02 18.73
C GLN A 438 -11.24 -1.08 17.58
N ALA A 439 -10.62 -2.23 17.33
CA ALA A 439 -9.69 -2.39 16.22
C ALA A 439 -10.41 -2.33 14.86
N MET A 440 -11.59 -2.96 14.76
CA MET A 440 -12.45 -2.86 13.57
C MET A 440 -12.87 -1.41 13.32
N HIS A 441 -13.35 -0.71 14.35
CA HIS A 441 -13.77 0.69 14.27
C HIS A 441 -12.62 1.61 13.85
N ARG A 442 -11.44 1.48 14.46
CA ARG A 442 -10.23 2.23 14.04
C ARG A 442 -9.86 1.98 12.58
N THR A 443 -10.02 0.75 12.11
CA THR A 443 -9.75 0.39 10.71
C THR A 443 -10.73 1.07 9.77
N ILE A 444 -12.03 1.08 10.10
CA ILE A 444 -13.05 1.80 9.35
C ILE A 444 -12.78 3.30 9.32
N LEU A 445 -12.47 3.91 10.48
CA LEU A 445 -12.11 5.33 10.55
C LEU A 445 -10.91 5.64 9.64
N SER A 446 -9.93 4.75 9.57
CA SER A 446 -8.78 4.91 8.66
C SER A 446 -9.11 4.83 7.18
N MET A 447 -10.27 4.28 6.82
CA MET A 447 -10.75 4.23 5.44
C MET A 447 -11.51 5.50 5.07
N VAL A 448 -12.30 6.03 5.99
CA VAL A 448 -13.17 7.19 5.71
C VAL A 448 -12.55 8.53 6.15
N ALA A 449 -11.45 8.53 6.90
CA ALA A 449 -10.91 9.76 7.52
C ALA A 449 -10.50 10.84 6.52
N THR A 450 -9.83 10.51 5.42
CA THR A 450 -9.36 11.49 4.42
C THR A 450 -10.52 12.26 3.78
N PRO A 451 -11.51 11.61 3.12
CA PRO A 451 -12.60 12.33 2.47
C PRO A 451 -13.44 13.15 3.49
N TRP A 452 -13.63 12.62 4.70
CA TRP A 452 -14.30 13.36 5.77
C TRP A 452 -13.52 14.57 6.27
N HIS A 453 -12.20 14.44 6.47
CA HIS A 453 -11.37 15.54 6.93
C HIS A 453 -11.35 16.67 5.90
N ASP A 454 -11.24 16.36 4.61
CA ASP A 454 -11.30 17.35 3.54
C ASP A 454 -12.68 18.02 3.47
N SER A 455 -13.76 17.25 3.60
CA SER A 455 -15.14 17.76 3.62
C SER A 455 -15.40 18.69 4.81
N LEU A 456 -14.95 18.30 6.01
CA LEU A 456 -15.05 19.13 7.23
C LEU A 456 -14.18 20.39 7.16
N GLN A 457 -12.98 20.32 6.57
CA GLN A 457 -12.15 21.51 6.35
C GLN A 457 -12.83 22.52 5.43
N GLU A 458 -13.48 22.05 4.36
CA GLU A 458 -14.24 22.92 3.47
C GLU A 458 -15.45 23.54 4.18
N LEU A 459 -16.16 22.76 5.01
CA LEU A 459 -17.24 23.28 5.84
C LEU A 459 -16.75 24.32 6.86
N GLN A 460 -15.61 24.07 7.53
CA GLN A 460 -14.99 25.01 8.48
C GLN A 460 -14.58 26.33 7.80
N ARG A 461 -14.10 26.27 6.56
CA ARG A 461 -13.75 27.46 5.77
C ARG A 461 -14.99 28.32 5.48
N ARG A 462 -16.14 27.68 5.28
CA ARG A 462 -17.43 28.35 5.01
C ARG A 462 -18.11 28.83 6.29
N GLN A 463 -18.02 28.07 7.38
CA GLN A 463 -18.67 28.33 8.66
C GLN A 463 -17.66 28.31 9.82
N PRO A 464 -16.82 29.36 9.97
CA PRO A 464 -15.70 29.35 10.91
C PRO A 464 -16.12 29.29 12.38
N ASP A 465 -17.35 29.69 12.72
CA ASP A 465 -17.84 29.78 14.09
C ASP A 465 -18.29 28.42 14.68
N LYS A 466 -18.42 27.37 13.87
CA LYS A 466 -18.86 26.03 14.33
C LYS A 466 -17.71 25.23 14.96
N LYS A 467 -17.45 25.42 16.25
CA LYS A 467 -16.43 24.67 17.03
C LYS A 467 -16.46 23.16 16.86
N LYS A 468 -17.67 22.58 16.70
CA LYS A 468 -17.87 21.14 16.53
C LYS A 468 -17.14 20.56 15.31
N VAL A 469 -17.02 21.34 14.22
CA VAL A 469 -16.33 20.91 13.00
C VAL A 469 -14.82 20.74 13.26
N ALA A 470 -14.22 21.67 14.01
CA ALA A 470 -12.82 21.56 14.43
C ALA A 470 -12.56 20.35 15.35
N GLU A 471 -13.47 20.07 16.29
CA GLU A 471 -13.38 18.91 17.19
C GLU A 471 -13.43 17.58 16.42
N LEU A 472 -14.39 17.42 15.49
CA LEU A 472 -14.50 16.21 14.67
C LEU A 472 -13.29 16.05 13.73
N SER A 473 -12.79 17.16 13.16
CA SER A 473 -11.57 17.14 12.34
C SER A 473 -10.34 16.68 13.14
N ALA A 474 -10.24 17.09 14.40
CA ALA A 474 -9.18 16.65 15.30
C ALA A 474 -9.29 15.15 15.63
N LEU A 475 -10.50 14.61 15.79
CA LEU A 475 -10.74 13.17 16.02
C LEU A 475 -10.29 12.31 14.84
N LEU A 476 -10.40 12.80 13.60
CA LEU A 476 -10.01 12.07 12.39
C LEU A 476 -8.50 12.13 12.09
N THR A 477 -7.80 13.13 12.63
CA THR A 477 -6.37 13.39 12.33
C THR A 477 -5.45 12.16 12.52
N PRO A 478 -5.59 11.32 13.58
CA PRO A 478 -4.76 10.13 13.76
C PRO A 478 -4.88 9.10 12.62
N TYR A 479 -5.97 9.14 11.86
CA TYR A 479 -6.34 8.12 10.88
C TYR A 479 -5.96 8.48 9.43
N LEU A 480 -5.51 9.72 9.17
CA LEU A 480 -5.21 10.25 7.82
C LEU A 480 -4.01 9.60 7.11
N SER A 481 -3.22 8.78 7.80
CA SER A 481 -1.94 8.25 7.29
C SER A 481 -1.96 6.75 7.00
N ASN A 482 -3.12 6.17 6.73
CA ASN A 482 -3.24 4.72 6.60
C ASN A 482 -3.01 4.18 5.17
N GLN A 483 -3.25 4.98 4.13
CA GLN A 483 -3.01 4.56 2.75
C GLN A 483 -1.51 4.52 2.42
N ARG A 484 -1.11 3.53 1.62
CA ARG A 484 0.26 3.34 1.13
C ARG A 484 0.28 3.43 -0.39
N THR A 485 0.00 4.62 -0.91
CA THR A 485 -0.23 4.86 -2.33
C THR A 485 0.78 5.87 -2.89
N LEU A 486 0.88 5.97 -4.23
CA LEU A 486 1.73 6.99 -4.86
C LEU A 486 1.06 8.37 -4.90
N SER A 487 -0.18 8.46 -4.44
CA SER A 487 -0.94 9.69 -4.27
C SER A 487 -0.24 10.65 -3.31
N CYS A 488 -0.44 11.94 -3.58
CA CYS A 488 0.19 13.05 -2.87
C CYS A 488 -0.83 13.71 -1.94
N ARG A 489 -0.40 14.12 -0.74
CA ARG A 489 -1.28 14.85 0.17
C ARG A 489 -1.54 16.24 -0.40
N ARG A 490 -2.71 16.81 -0.11
CA ARG A 490 -3.05 18.18 -0.52
C ARG A 490 -1.99 19.21 -0.11
N SER A 491 -1.39 19.07 1.08
CA SER A 491 -0.30 19.93 1.54
C SER A 491 0.98 19.80 0.70
N GLU A 492 1.38 18.57 0.36
CA GLU A 492 2.55 18.30 -0.47
C GLU A 492 2.31 18.77 -1.92
N LEU A 493 1.09 18.57 -2.43
CA LEU A 493 0.68 19.04 -3.75
C LEU A 493 0.69 20.57 -3.81
N ASN A 494 0.17 21.23 -2.77
CA ASN A 494 0.23 22.68 -2.65
C ASN A 494 1.68 23.15 -2.70
N ASP A 495 2.61 22.52 -1.97
CA ASP A 495 4.04 22.84 -2.01
C ASP A 495 4.68 22.64 -3.39
N TRP A 496 4.26 21.61 -4.14
CA TRP A 496 4.82 21.33 -5.46
C TRP A 496 4.21 22.18 -6.58
N ILE A 497 3.01 22.73 -6.36
CA ILE A 497 2.21 23.45 -7.38
C ILE A 497 1.94 24.90 -6.96
N GLN A 498 2.66 25.45 -5.95
CA GLN A 498 2.43 26.81 -5.43
C GLN A 498 2.36 27.89 -6.52
N ASN A 499 3.11 27.75 -7.62
CA ASN A 499 3.10 28.64 -8.77
C ASN A 499 3.19 27.86 -10.10
N GLU A 500 2.78 28.48 -11.21
CA GLU A 500 2.95 27.91 -12.55
C GLU A 500 4.41 27.54 -12.81
N GLY A 501 4.66 26.29 -13.21
CA GLY A 501 6.01 25.78 -13.49
C GLY A 501 6.81 25.32 -12.27
N ALA A 502 6.30 25.45 -11.04
CA ALA A 502 6.97 24.97 -9.83
C ALA A 502 7.26 23.46 -9.89
N LEU A 503 6.28 22.66 -10.32
CA LEU A 503 6.43 21.21 -10.48
C LEU A 503 7.52 20.85 -11.51
N LYS A 504 7.57 21.57 -12.63
CA LYS A 504 8.61 21.41 -13.65
C LYS A 504 10.01 21.68 -13.06
N ALA A 505 10.16 22.81 -12.37
CA ALA A 505 11.43 23.19 -11.75
C ALA A 505 11.87 22.15 -10.70
N ARG A 506 10.90 21.59 -9.95
CA ARG A 506 11.16 20.57 -8.94
C ARG A 506 11.65 19.24 -9.54
N VAL A 507 11.02 18.79 -10.63
CA VAL A 507 11.46 17.60 -11.37
C VAL A 507 12.86 17.82 -11.95
N GLN A 508 13.13 18.98 -12.56
CA GLN A 508 14.45 19.35 -13.07
C GLN A 508 15.52 19.33 -11.99
N GLN A 509 15.25 19.98 -10.86
CA GLN A 509 16.16 20.00 -9.71
C GLN A 509 16.44 18.56 -9.23
N SER A 510 15.40 17.75 -9.09
CA SER A 510 15.55 16.37 -8.64
C SER A 510 16.41 15.53 -9.59
N LEU A 511 16.21 15.66 -10.90
CA LEU A 511 17.05 14.99 -11.92
C LEU A 511 18.50 15.42 -11.78
N ARG A 512 18.76 16.72 -11.67
CA ARG A 512 20.12 17.26 -11.55
C ARG A 512 20.84 16.78 -10.30
N GLU A 513 20.15 16.76 -9.16
CA GLU A 513 20.69 16.23 -7.90
C GLU A 513 21.05 14.74 -8.00
N LEU A 514 20.18 13.93 -8.62
CA LEU A 514 20.42 12.50 -8.85
C LEU A 514 21.60 12.25 -9.79
N ILE A 515 21.67 12.98 -10.92
CA ILE A 515 22.75 12.84 -11.91
C ILE A 515 24.09 13.22 -11.27
N ARG A 516 24.13 14.34 -10.53
CA ARG A 516 25.34 14.80 -9.83
C ARG A 516 25.79 13.79 -8.78
N TRP A 517 24.87 13.32 -7.93
CA TRP A 517 25.18 12.34 -6.89
C TRP A 517 25.69 11.02 -7.49
N ALA A 518 25.02 10.51 -8.52
CA ALA A 518 25.42 9.27 -9.20
C ALA A 518 26.76 9.38 -9.95
N SER A 519 27.17 10.60 -10.31
CA SER A 519 28.44 10.86 -11.01
C SER A 519 29.60 11.16 -10.06
N THR A 520 29.35 11.32 -8.76
CA THR A 520 30.37 11.65 -7.76
C THR A 520 30.72 10.41 -6.95
N SER A 521 32.00 10.03 -6.93
CA SER A 521 32.51 8.95 -6.09
C SER A 521 33.27 9.53 -4.92
N THR A 522 32.75 9.39 -3.70
CA THR A 522 33.40 9.83 -2.45
C THR A 522 33.68 8.64 -1.53
N ASN A 523 34.67 8.80 -0.66
CA ASN A 523 34.96 7.85 0.43
C ASN A 523 35.19 8.65 1.73
N PRO A 524 34.25 8.60 2.70
CA PRO A 524 33.03 7.79 2.71
C PRO A 524 32.01 8.23 1.65
N PRO A 525 31.10 7.34 1.24
CA PRO A 525 30.07 7.66 0.25
C PRO A 525 29.12 8.77 0.70
N ASP A 526 28.82 9.71 -0.19
CA ASP A 526 27.89 10.81 0.06
C ASP A 526 26.46 10.28 0.27
N PRO A 527 25.67 10.93 1.16
CA PRO A 527 24.28 10.57 1.37
C PRO A 527 23.45 10.75 0.10
N PRO A 528 22.41 9.90 -0.11
CA PRO A 528 21.52 10.04 -1.25
C PRO A 528 20.73 11.35 -1.20
N PRO A 529 20.38 11.93 -2.36
CA PRO A 529 19.51 13.10 -2.42
C PRO A 529 18.13 12.79 -1.84
N ARG A 530 17.38 13.82 -1.44
CA ARG A 530 16.02 13.70 -0.87
C ARG A 530 14.96 13.42 -1.93
N TYR A 531 15.21 12.43 -2.77
CA TYR A 531 14.31 11.97 -3.81
C TYR A 531 13.09 11.25 -3.24
N ALA A 532 11.93 11.49 -3.84
CA ALA A 532 10.69 10.79 -3.59
C ALA A 532 10.07 10.35 -4.91
N HIS A 533 9.91 9.04 -5.13
CA HIS A 533 9.32 8.58 -6.40
C HIS A 533 7.90 9.12 -6.64
N LYS A 534 7.14 9.43 -5.57
CA LYS A 534 5.84 10.10 -5.67
C LYS A 534 5.87 11.41 -6.44
N LEU A 535 6.96 12.20 -6.36
CA LEU A 535 7.13 13.43 -7.15
C LEU A 535 7.06 13.14 -8.65
N PHE A 536 7.73 12.09 -9.11
CA PHE A 536 7.72 11.70 -10.51
C PHE A 536 6.37 11.14 -10.94
N ALA A 537 5.71 10.35 -10.09
CA ALA A 537 4.36 9.84 -10.34
C ALA A 537 3.36 11.00 -10.52
N VAL A 538 3.38 12.00 -9.64
CA VAL A 538 2.55 13.21 -9.76
C VAL A 538 2.91 14.02 -11.01
N ALA A 539 4.19 14.15 -11.34
CA ALA A 539 4.60 14.81 -12.57
C ALA A 539 4.06 14.11 -13.84
N CYS A 540 4.01 12.78 -13.84
CA CYS A 540 3.41 12.02 -14.95
C CYS A 540 1.89 12.22 -15.06
N GLN A 541 1.20 12.47 -13.93
CA GLN A 541 -0.24 12.75 -13.90
C GLN A 541 -0.56 14.19 -14.30
N ALA A 542 0.21 15.16 -13.83
CA ALA A 542 -0.10 16.58 -13.96
C ALA A 542 0.48 17.24 -15.22
N LEU A 543 1.55 16.69 -15.82
CA LEU A 543 2.20 17.24 -17.01
C LEU A 543 1.88 16.38 -18.24
N SER A 544 1.77 17.01 -19.41
CA SER A 544 1.65 16.24 -20.65
C SER A 544 2.95 15.45 -20.94
N PRO A 545 2.85 14.29 -21.61
CA PRO A 545 4.03 13.49 -21.98
C PRO A 545 5.09 14.29 -22.76
N GLU A 546 4.69 15.22 -23.63
CA GLU A 546 5.65 16.05 -24.37
C GLU A 546 6.43 16.97 -23.43
N LYS A 547 5.74 17.64 -22.50
CA LYS A 547 6.36 18.57 -21.54
C LYS A 547 7.33 17.83 -20.63
N LEU A 548 6.94 16.68 -20.09
CA LEU A 548 7.80 15.87 -19.23
C LEU A 548 9.02 15.33 -19.98
N LEU A 549 8.84 14.83 -21.21
CA LEU A 549 9.95 14.39 -22.05
C LEU A 549 10.92 15.54 -22.37
N SER A 550 10.40 16.74 -22.65
CA SER A 550 11.25 17.92 -22.90
C SER A 550 12.12 18.29 -21.71
N ILE A 551 11.61 18.13 -20.49
CA ILE A 551 12.35 18.33 -19.23
C ILE A 551 13.49 17.33 -19.13
N ILE A 552 13.19 16.04 -19.34
CA ILE A 552 14.15 14.94 -19.24
C ILE A 552 15.26 15.10 -20.29
N LEU A 553 14.91 15.36 -21.55
CA LEU A 553 15.90 15.60 -22.62
C LEU A 553 16.72 16.87 -22.37
N GLY A 554 16.10 17.91 -21.79
CA GLY A 554 16.80 19.13 -21.40
C GLY A 554 17.93 18.87 -20.40
N GLU A 555 17.69 18.06 -19.36
CA GLU A 555 18.73 17.72 -18.39
C GLU A 555 19.79 16.78 -18.98
N ILE A 556 19.42 15.80 -19.82
CA ILE A 556 20.39 14.92 -20.49
C ILE A 556 21.33 15.75 -21.40
N THR A 557 20.78 16.71 -22.15
CA THR A 557 21.56 17.53 -23.09
C THR A 557 22.32 18.66 -22.42
N ALA A 558 21.92 19.11 -21.23
CA ALA A 558 22.69 20.06 -20.42
C ALA A 558 23.87 19.39 -19.68
N THR A 559 23.88 18.06 -19.59
CA THR A 559 24.91 17.28 -18.89
C THR A 559 26.23 17.22 -19.68
N ASP A 560 27.36 17.24 -18.98
CA ASP A 560 28.70 17.11 -19.55
C ASP A 560 28.89 15.77 -20.26
N PHE A 561 29.69 15.73 -21.33
CA PHE A 561 29.86 14.54 -22.16
C PHE A 561 30.28 13.27 -21.38
N SER A 562 31.09 13.41 -20.34
CA SER A 562 31.54 12.28 -19.50
C SER A 562 30.44 11.70 -18.61
N THR A 563 29.41 12.48 -18.28
CA THR A 563 28.32 12.10 -17.36
C THR A 563 27.00 11.78 -18.08
N ILE A 564 26.93 11.96 -19.40
CA ILE A 564 25.78 11.54 -20.24
C ILE A 564 25.36 10.08 -19.98
N PRO A 565 26.27 9.08 -19.90
CA PRO A 565 25.86 7.70 -19.64
C PRO A 565 25.16 7.52 -18.29
N THR A 566 25.56 8.28 -17.27
CA THR A 566 24.92 8.32 -15.94
C THR A 566 23.55 8.98 -16.05
N ALA A 567 23.45 10.12 -16.73
CA ALA A 567 22.18 10.83 -16.93
C ALA A 567 21.14 9.96 -17.65
N LEU A 568 21.56 9.23 -18.68
CA LEU A 568 20.72 8.27 -19.38
C LEU A 568 20.27 7.10 -18.49
N ASP A 569 21.13 6.59 -17.59
CA ASP A 569 20.74 5.53 -16.65
C ASP A 569 19.75 6.04 -15.59
N VAL A 570 19.98 7.23 -15.03
CA VAL A 570 19.05 7.90 -14.09
C VAL A 570 17.68 8.07 -14.73
N CYS A 571 17.63 8.65 -15.93
CA CYS A 571 16.37 8.92 -16.61
C CYS A 571 15.66 7.63 -17.03
N ALA A 572 16.39 6.65 -17.59
CA ALA A 572 15.82 5.36 -17.96
C ALA A 572 15.27 4.61 -16.74
N SER A 573 16.04 4.55 -15.64
CA SER A 573 15.62 3.86 -14.42
C SER A 573 14.43 4.53 -13.75
N MET A 574 14.35 5.87 -13.78
CA MET A 574 13.19 6.62 -13.30
C MET A 574 11.93 6.31 -14.12
N ILE A 575 12.06 6.29 -15.45
CA ILE A 575 10.94 5.97 -16.36
C ILE A 575 10.53 4.51 -16.24
N CYS A 576 11.48 3.58 -16.08
CA CYS A 576 11.25 2.13 -16.01
C CYS A 576 10.89 1.63 -14.61
N ALA A 577 10.96 2.50 -13.60
CA ALA A 577 10.62 2.17 -12.23
C ALA A 577 9.23 1.50 -12.12
N PRO A 578 9.05 0.57 -11.17
CA PRO A 578 7.80 -0.15 -11.01
C PRO A 578 6.70 0.80 -10.56
N THR A 579 5.51 0.60 -11.10
CA THR A 579 4.30 1.33 -10.73
C THR A 579 3.18 0.30 -10.65
N ALA A 580 2.30 0.39 -9.65
CA ALA A 580 1.16 -0.50 -9.55
C ALA A 580 0.32 -0.33 -10.84
N LEU A 581 0.16 -1.42 -11.57
CA LEU A 581 -0.66 -1.46 -12.78
C LEU A 581 -2.09 -1.80 -12.37
N SER A 582 -3.06 -1.06 -12.92
CA SER A 582 -4.44 -1.53 -12.91
C SER A 582 -4.64 -2.52 -14.07
N ALA A 583 -5.17 -3.71 -13.78
CA ALA A 583 -5.48 -4.75 -14.74
C ALA A 583 -6.68 -4.39 -15.64
N ALA A 584 -7.42 -3.33 -15.31
CA ALA A 584 -8.44 -2.73 -16.18
C ALA A 584 -7.88 -2.29 -17.55
N THR A 585 -6.56 -2.28 -17.72
CA THR A 585 -5.87 -2.06 -19.00
C THR A 585 -5.95 -3.23 -20.01
N HIS A 586 -6.63 -4.33 -19.69
CA HIS A 586 -6.76 -5.51 -20.57
C HIS A 586 -8.14 -5.70 -21.24
N GLN A 587 -9.16 -4.89 -20.95
CA GLN A 587 -10.44 -4.97 -21.67
C GLN A 587 -10.40 -4.12 -22.96
N PRO A 588 -10.55 -4.71 -24.15
CA PRO A 588 -10.62 -3.96 -25.40
C PRO A 588 -11.99 -3.27 -25.51
N GLY A 589 -12.04 -1.95 -25.27
CA GLY A 589 -13.22 -1.12 -25.54
C GLY A 589 -13.59 -0.10 -24.46
N SER A 590 -13.04 -0.20 -23.24
CA SER A 590 -13.23 0.86 -22.23
C SER A 590 -12.13 1.91 -22.35
N ALA A 591 -12.50 3.19 -22.29
CA ALA A 591 -11.57 4.32 -22.30
C ALA A 591 -10.83 4.47 -20.97
N ILE A 592 -10.30 3.38 -20.41
CA ILE A 592 -9.60 3.38 -19.13
C ILE A 592 -8.16 3.84 -19.36
N ALA A 593 -7.83 4.98 -18.74
CA ALA A 593 -6.55 5.65 -18.90
C ALA A 593 -5.38 4.69 -18.61
N LEU A 594 -4.49 4.54 -19.59
CA LEU A 594 -3.17 3.93 -19.36
C LEU A 594 -2.51 4.59 -18.15
N SER A 595 -1.82 3.80 -17.32
CA SER A 595 -0.99 4.34 -16.23
C SER A 595 -0.17 5.54 -16.76
N PRO A 596 -0.15 6.69 -16.07
CA PRO A 596 0.51 7.92 -16.55
C PRO A 596 1.96 7.71 -17.00
N VAL A 597 2.69 6.82 -16.31
CA VAL A 597 4.07 6.43 -16.69
C VAL A 597 4.10 5.62 -17.98
N ARG A 598 3.12 4.73 -18.23
CA ARG A 598 2.97 4.01 -19.51
C ARG A 598 2.68 4.97 -20.65
N THR A 599 1.88 6.00 -20.43
CA THR A 599 1.61 7.05 -21.43
C THR A 599 2.91 7.74 -21.86
N LEU A 600 3.78 8.09 -20.92
CA LEU A 600 5.12 8.62 -21.24
C LEU A 600 5.98 7.61 -22.03
N ARG A 601 6.03 6.35 -21.60
CA ARG A 601 6.79 5.29 -22.29
C ARG A 601 6.31 5.09 -23.74
N ASN A 602 4.99 5.04 -23.94
CA ASN A 602 4.39 4.88 -25.26
C ASN A 602 4.63 6.11 -26.14
N HIS A 603 4.55 7.32 -25.58
CA HIS A 603 4.89 8.55 -26.29
C HIS A 603 6.35 8.57 -26.77
N ILE A 604 7.30 8.14 -25.92
CA ILE A 604 8.72 8.01 -26.30
C ILE A 604 8.88 7.00 -27.46
N ARG A 605 8.25 5.83 -27.34
CA ARG A 605 8.30 4.80 -28.39
C ARG A 605 7.75 5.31 -29.71
N HIS A 606 6.61 6.00 -29.67
CA HIS A 606 5.97 6.61 -30.85
C HIS A 606 6.90 7.62 -31.52
N LEU A 607 7.45 8.57 -30.78
CA LEU A 607 8.35 9.59 -31.34
C LEU A 607 9.63 9.01 -31.97
N VAL A 608 10.15 7.91 -31.43
CA VAL A 608 11.34 7.24 -32.01
C VAL A 608 10.97 6.42 -33.24
N SER A 609 9.75 5.91 -33.33
CA SER A 609 9.27 5.18 -34.51
C SER A 609 8.93 6.08 -35.71
N GLU A 610 8.78 7.40 -35.49
CA GLU A 610 8.45 8.37 -36.54
C GLU A 610 9.69 9.14 -37.05
N PRO A 611 10.18 8.85 -38.27
CA PRO A 611 11.40 9.49 -38.80
C PRO A 611 11.28 11.01 -38.91
N GLN A 612 10.10 11.51 -39.30
CA GLN A 612 9.83 12.94 -39.44
C GLN A 612 9.90 13.68 -38.07
N ALA A 613 9.39 13.06 -37.00
CA ALA A 613 9.47 13.61 -35.66
C ALA A 613 10.92 13.71 -35.13
N LEU A 614 11.81 12.81 -35.56
CA LEU A 614 13.24 12.88 -35.25
C LEU A 614 13.97 13.96 -36.06
N LEU A 615 13.68 14.09 -37.36
CA LEU A 615 14.34 15.03 -38.27
C LEU A 615 14.05 16.51 -37.93
N THR A 616 12.90 16.80 -37.35
CA THR A 616 12.50 18.16 -36.93
C THR A 616 13.19 18.62 -35.62
N ARG A 617 13.89 17.72 -34.91
CA ARG A 617 14.55 18.03 -33.63
C ARG A 617 16.02 18.41 -33.83
N LEU A 618 16.54 19.22 -32.91
CA LEU A 618 17.98 19.47 -32.80
C LEU A 618 18.73 18.13 -32.65
N GLN A 619 19.85 17.96 -33.37
CA GLN A 619 20.62 16.71 -33.42
C GLN A 619 20.88 16.12 -32.02
N ARG A 620 21.35 16.93 -31.09
CA ARG A 620 21.66 16.50 -29.71
C ARG A 620 20.42 15.96 -28.97
N ASN A 621 19.25 16.54 -29.21
CA ASN A 621 17.98 16.08 -28.61
C ASN A 621 17.50 14.78 -29.27
N ALA A 622 17.65 14.64 -30.59
CA ALA A 622 17.29 13.42 -31.30
C ALA A 622 18.18 12.23 -30.86
N GLU A 623 19.48 12.44 -30.74
CA GLU A 623 20.43 11.42 -30.24
C GLU A 623 20.10 11.00 -28.81
N ALA A 624 19.87 11.96 -27.90
CA ALA A 624 19.49 11.69 -26.52
C ALA A 624 18.18 10.88 -26.43
N LEU A 625 17.18 11.22 -27.24
CA LEU A 625 15.90 10.52 -27.30
C LEU A 625 16.05 9.06 -27.76
N VAL A 626 16.80 8.82 -28.83
CA VAL A 626 17.04 7.45 -29.35
C VAL A 626 17.82 6.62 -28.31
N GLN A 627 18.85 7.19 -27.69
CA GLN A 627 19.63 6.49 -26.66
C GLN A 627 18.78 6.18 -25.42
N LEU A 628 17.95 7.12 -24.98
CA LEU A 628 17.01 6.91 -23.87
C LEU A 628 16.01 5.80 -24.19
N SER A 629 15.39 5.81 -25.37
CA SER A 629 14.41 4.79 -25.79
C SER A 629 15.02 3.40 -25.80
N ARG A 630 16.22 3.25 -26.37
CA ARG A 630 16.92 1.95 -26.38
C ARG A 630 17.21 1.42 -24.98
N ARG A 631 17.56 2.31 -24.04
CA ARG A 631 17.77 1.92 -22.62
C ARG A 631 16.47 1.52 -21.94
N ILE A 632 15.37 2.23 -22.20
CA ILE A 632 14.05 1.88 -21.69
C ILE A 632 13.63 0.50 -22.20
N GLU A 633 13.78 0.24 -23.50
CA GLU A 633 13.47 -1.07 -24.09
C GLU A 633 14.34 -2.19 -23.52
N SER A 634 15.64 -1.92 -23.34
CA SER A 634 16.56 -2.87 -22.73
C SER A 634 16.20 -3.20 -21.27
N GLN A 635 15.86 -2.20 -20.45
CA GLN A 635 15.46 -2.42 -19.05
C GLN A 635 14.08 -3.06 -18.90
N LEU A 636 13.16 -2.84 -19.84
CA LEU A 636 11.82 -3.46 -19.83
C LEU A 636 11.78 -4.83 -20.50
N SER A 637 12.87 -5.25 -21.17
CA SER A 637 12.94 -6.57 -21.78
C SER A 637 12.86 -7.65 -20.69
N ILE A 638 12.02 -8.65 -20.92
CA ILE A 638 11.88 -9.78 -20.00
C ILE A 638 13.16 -10.61 -20.10
N ALA A 639 13.98 -10.58 -19.06
CA ALA A 639 15.09 -11.52 -18.94
C ALA A 639 14.51 -12.93 -18.79
N GLN A 640 14.88 -13.86 -19.67
CA GLN A 640 14.63 -15.28 -19.46
C GLN A 640 15.36 -15.70 -18.19
N MET A 641 14.62 -15.95 -17.11
CA MET A 641 15.23 -16.45 -15.88
C MET A 641 15.75 -17.89 -16.12
N PRO A 642 17.01 -18.18 -15.77
CA PRO A 642 17.43 -19.57 -15.61
C PRO A 642 16.50 -20.27 -14.61
N ALA A 643 16.26 -21.56 -14.78
CA ALA A 643 15.47 -22.33 -13.81
C ALA A 643 16.10 -22.20 -12.42
N LEU A 644 15.42 -21.50 -11.51
CA LEU A 644 15.79 -21.45 -10.10
C LEU A 644 15.57 -22.84 -9.53
N THR A 645 16.64 -23.54 -9.16
CA THR A 645 16.54 -24.72 -8.30
C THR A 645 16.18 -24.22 -6.90
N ILE A 646 14.90 -24.39 -6.52
CA ILE A 646 14.37 -24.12 -5.18
C ILE A 646 14.90 -25.17 -4.21
#